data_AF-A0A1Q3SH34-F1
#
_entry.id   AF-A0A1Q3SH34-F1
#
_cell.length_a   1.000
_cell.length_b   1.000
_cell.length_c   1.000
_cell.angle_alpha   90.00
_cell.angle_beta   90.00
_cell.angle_gamma   90.00
#
_symmetry.space_group_name_H-M   'P 1'
#
loop_
_entity.id
_entity.type
_entity.pdbx_description
1 polymer ?
#
loop_
_entity_poly.entity_id
_entity_poly.type
_entity_poly.pdbx_seq_one_letter_code
_entity_poly.pdbx_strand_id
1 'polypeptide(L)'
;MPYDEQGNFIYPLPARKSRTPASPARPKKRPAASQPPVISFPAPTALAPTPSENLPVNLELTGEEASRLTPAAPIPGPSAMPIDLMLPETANQPLLAIQEGNNRWQMSENDLALVWNAQLWPKNLRLRTTDGREVEVVYRGRWSGGFGPDFKGAMLRLGPELLKGDVELHLRSGDWNLHGHHTDPRYNEVILQVALEDNGPPVSTAQGRALPVLALLPLFREAGLQLLKTLEAARQSGTRLGSLSESEGPCCDRVAEHHAGLSQVLDKVERLGEQRFEEKAARFEAACAADPDGEDNAAAQELWAGLLEALGYSQNKEPFRRLAAVLPLSVMVDLDREARARRESAEERLLTLETVLLGGAGLLPSQRNPKTRLRIAEPPPPAFDWEAPDGPPEDFIAERYTAELESRWTLLERQLRQVLPGSAWLSQADWTFARLRPPNHPARRLAGLARLLVGWQLNEAVDLVEKFRKAVFGPIEGAAGRLNALLRAEPGDQESDSGLFWTSRYDFGDRALMVGSNQAAGVELIGESRAADMVLNIVLPFLAGYGRDKRDAKLVSQTLAAYRVHPPLSRNELIENVGRQVFRYWLDNPGEAVLEGKPLGKVTIARLANTACRQQGLIHLHHHFCAEQAYSACPLG
;
A
#
# COMPACT_ATOMS: atom_id res chain seq x y z
N MET A 1 46.97 -15.54 -7.66
CA MET A 1 45.60 -16.00 -7.98
C MET A 1 45.09 -16.72 -6.73
N PRO A 2 43.84 -16.53 -6.29
CA PRO A 2 43.34 -17.13 -5.05
C PRO A 2 42.84 -18.51 -5.44
N TYR A 3 43.77 -19.40 -5.74
CA TYR A 3 43.49 -20.78 -6.08
C TYR A 3 44.63 -21.63 -5.53
N ASP A 4 44.31 -22.76 -4.90
CA ASP A 4 45.33 -23.72 -4.46
C ASP A 4 45.93 -24.50 -5.65
N GLU A 5 46.90 -25.37 -5.37
CA GLU A 5 47.57 -26.21 -6.38
C GLU A 5 46.63 -27.22 -7.06
N GLN A 6 45.36 -27.31 -6.64
CA GLN A 6 44.31 -28.08 -7.31
C GLN A 6 43.26 -27.20 -8.02
N GLY A 7 43.43 -25.87 -8.03
CA GLY A 7 42.55 -24.96 -8.74
C GLY A 7 41.26 -24.58 -8.00
N ASN A 8 41.22 -24.67 -6.66
CA ASN A 8 40.06 -24.25 -5.84
C ASN A 8 40.24 -22.88 -5.19
N PHE A 9 39.19 -22.04 -5.24
CA PHE A 9 39.28 -20.65 -4.80
C PHE A 9 39.37 -20.50 -3.29
N ILE A 10 40.44 -19.90 -2.75
CA ILE A 10 40.64 -19.74 -1.30
C ILE A 10 40.19 -18.34 -0.85
N TYR A 11 39.18 -18.28 0.03
CA TYR A 11 38.77 -17.06 0.74
C TYR A 11 39.67 -16.81 1.98
N PRO A 12 40.25 -15.61 2.16
CA PRO A 12 40.95 -15.28 3.40
C PRO A 12 39.96 -14.86 4.49
N LEU A 13 39.83 -15.66 5.56
CA LEU A 13 39.10 -15.27 6.77
C LEU A 13 39.98 -14.39 7.68
N PRO A 14 39.46 -13.30 8.28
CA PRO A 14 40.21 -12.52 9.26
C PRO A 14 40.35 -13.28 10.60
N ALA A 15 41.56 -13.22 11.18
CA ALA A 15 41.97 -13.94 12.38
C ALA A 15 41.08 -13.63 13.61
N ARG A 16 40.46 -14.68 14.18
CA ARG A 16 39.84 -14.61 15.52
C ARG A 16 40.92 -14.61 16.60
N LYS A 17 40.93 -13.58 17.46
CA LYS A 17 41.71 -13.56 18.70
C LYS A 17 41.21 -14.66 19.65
N SER A 18 42.15 -15.43 20.16
CA SER A 18 41.94 -16.47 21.17
C SER A 18 41.43 -15.89 22.49
N ARG A 19 40.39 -16.53 23.06
CA ARG A 19 40.07 -16.45 24.49
C ARG A 19 40.15 -17.86 25.07
N THR A 20 40.88 -17.95 26.17
CA THR A 20 41.17 -19.14 26.99
C THR A 20 39.91 -19.73 27.64
N PRO A 21 39.93 -21.03 28.02
CA PRO A 21 38.74 -21.74 28.49
C PRO A 21 38.44 -21.46 29.97
N ALA A 22 37.17 -21.26 30.29
CA ALA A 22 36.65 -21.32 31.65
C ALA A 22 35.88 -22.64 31.86
N SER A 23 36.10 -23.27 33.01
CA SER A 23 35.57 -24.56 33.48
C SER A 23 34.04 -24.76 33.34
N PRO A 24 33.55 -26.01 33.26
CA PRO A 24 32.18 -26.31 32.89
C PRO A 24 31.20 -26.00 34.03
N ALA A 25 30.25 -25.12 33.78
CA ALA A 25 29.07 -24.95 34.63
C ALA A 25 28.03 -26.02 34.26
N ARG A 26 27.52 -26.72 35.29
CA ARG A 26 26.42 -27.70 35.22
C ARG A 26 25.22 -27.18 34.40
N PRO A 27 24.56 -28.02 33.58
CA PRO A 27 23.37 -27.63 32.85
C PRO A 27 22.21 -27.38 33.83
N LYS A 28 21.66 -26.16 33.80
CA LYS A 28 20.39 -25.87 34.47
C LYS A 28 19.28 -26.52 33.65
N LYS A 29 18.54 -27.46 34.25
CA LYS A 29 17.31 -28.03 33.69
C LYS A 29 16.34 -26.89 33.32
N ARG A 30 15.93 -26.83 32.05
CA ARG A 30 14.78 -26.02 31.61
C ARG A 30 13.50 -26.52 32.31
N PRO A 31 12.59 -25.65 32.75
CA PRO A 31 11.31 -26.08 33.31
C PRO A 31 10.42 -26.68 32.21
N ALA A 32 9.60 -27.66 32.60
CA ALA A 32 8.63 -28.32 31.73
C ALA A 32 7.56 -27.34 31.23
N ALA A 33 6.96 -27.66 30.07
CA ALA A 33 5.89 -26.91 29.43
C ALA A 33 4.81 -26.48 30.44
N SER A 34 4.64 -25.17 30.62
CA SER A 34 3.56 -24.58 31.39
C SER A 34 2.23 -24.83 30.67
N GLN A 35 1.20 -25.18 31.44
CA GLN A 35 -0.16 -25.23 30.92
C GLN A 35 -0.59 -23.85 30.39
N PRO A 36 -1.37 -23.79 29.31
CA PRO A 36 -1.79 -22.53 28.73
C PRO A 36 -2.78 -21.76 29.64
N PRO A 37 -2.79 -20.41 29.58
CA PRO A 37 -3.31 -19.57 30.64
C PRO A 37 -4.85 -19.47 30.68
N VAL A 38 -5.39 -19.38 31.90
CA VAL A 38 -6.76 -18.92 32.18
C VAL A 38 -6.68 -17.42 32.44
N ILE A 39 -7.21 -16.61 31.52
CA ILE A 39 -7.32 -15.14 31.67
C ILE A 39 -8.63 -14.81 32.39
N SER A 40 -8.59 -13.92 33.39
CA SER A 40 -9.75 -13.50 34.18
C SER A 40 -10.02 -12.02 33.94
N PHE A 41 -11.12 -11.70 33.27
CA PHE A 41 -11.57 -10.31 33.05
C PHE A 41 -12.45 -9.83 34.22
N PRO A 42 -12.37 -8.56 34.63
CA PRO A 42 -13.43 -7.95 35.42
C PRO A 42 -14.72 -7.87 34.59
N ALA A 43 -15.87 -8.00 35.25
CA ALA A 43 -17.17 -7.96 34.57
C ALA A 43 -17.36 -6.61 33.83
N PRO A 44 -17.93 -6.61 32.61
CA PRO A 44 -18.17 -5.39 31.87
C PRO A 44 -19.17 -4.49 32.61
N THR A 45 -18.87 -3.19 32.67
CA THR A 45 -19.88 -2.17 32.98
C THR A 45 -20.92 -2.22 31.87
N ALA A 46 -22.15 -2.57 32.21
CA ALA A 46 -23.23 -2.74 31.25
C ALA A 46 -23.47 -1.43 30.47
N LEU A 47 -23.21 -1.45 29.16
CA LEU A 47 -23.80 -0.50 28.22
C LEU A 47 -25.32 -0.66 28.30
N ALA A 48 -26.01 0.42 28.70
CA ALA A 48 -27.47 0.45 28.71
C ALA A 48 -28.00 0.24 27.28
N PRO A 49 -29.02 -0.62 27.09
CA PRO A 49 -29.65 -0.76 25.78
C PRO A 49 -30.35 0.54 25.41
N THR A 50 -30.12 1.01 24.19
CA THR A 50 -30.90 2.09 23.58
C THR A 50 -32.38 1.64 23.50
N PRO A 51 -33.35 2.49 23.90
CA PRO A 51 -34.75 2.12 23.80
C PRO A 51 -35.18 2.14 22.33
N SER A 52 -35.79 1.04 21.88
CA SER A 52 -36.53 0.99 20.62
C SER A 52 -37.78 1.87 20.76
N GLU A 53 -37.80 3.02 20.08
CA GLU A 53 -39.03 3.80 19.96
C GLU A 53 -39.96 3.14 18.93
N ASN A 54 -40.98 2.47 19.45
CA ASN A 54 -42.23 2.22 18.73
C ASN A 54 -42.94 3.57 18.54
N LEU A 55 -42.99 4.08 17.31
CA LEU A 55 -43.90 5.16 16.93
C LEU A 55 -45.29 4.58 16.61
N PRO A 56 -46.39 5.21 17.09
CA PRO A 56 -47.74 4.79 16.76
C PRO A 56 -48.11 5.26 15.36
N VAL A 57 -48.72 4.35 14.61
CA VAL A 57 -49.40 4.59 13.33
C VAL A 57 -50.67 5.41 13.60
N ASN A 58 -50.77 6.59 12.99
CA ASN A 58 -51.97 7.10 12.29
C ASN A 58 -51.80 8.58 11.92
N LEU A 59 -51.63 8.85 10.64
CA LEU A 59 -52.19 10.04 10.00
C LEU A 59 -52.31 9.78 8.49
N GLU A 60 -53.56 9.74 8.04
CA GLU A 60 -53.96 9.63 6.66
C GLU A 60 -53.34 10.77 5.83
N LEU A 61 -52.66 10.41 4.73
CA LEU A 61 -52.37 11.32 3.63
C LEU A 61 -52.97 10.75 2.36
N THR A 62 -53.94 11.49 1.84
CA THR A 62 -54.64 11.28 0.59
C THR A 62 -53.68 11.23 -0.59
N GLY A 63 -53.93 10.31 -1.51
CA GLY A 63 -53.13 10.14 -2.71
C GLY A 63 -53.27 11.33 -3.66
N GLU A 64 -52.16 12.01 -3.91
CA GLU A 64 -51.72 12.56 -5.20
C GLU A 64 -50.45 13.41 -4.98
N GLU A 65 -49.35 12.83 -4.49
CA GLU A 65 -48.03 13.52 -4.55
C GLU A 65 -46.80 12.58 -4.43
N ALA A 66 -46.98 11.26 -4.60
CA ALA A 66 -45.92 10.25 -4.46
C ALA A 66 -45.27 9.83 -5.80
N SER A 67 -45.11 10.75 -6.76
CA SER A 67 -44.61 10.46 -8.12
C SER A 67 -43.35 11.26 -8.53
N ARG A 68 -42.73 12.04 -7.64
CA ARG A 68 -41.50 12.79 -7.99
C ARG A 68 -40.45 12.86 -6.90
N LEU A 69 -39.98 11.72 -6.40
CA LEU A 69 -38.70 11.66 -5.67
C LEU A 69 -38.01 10.33 -5.97
N THR A 70 -37.11 10.34 -6.94
CA THR A 70 -36.07 9.31 -7.10
C THR A 70 -35.05 9.47 -5.97
N PRO A 71 -34.61 8.38 -5.30
CA PRO A 71 -33.51 8.49 -4.34
C PRO A 71 -32.23 8.87 -5.06
N ALA A 72 -31.57 9.91 -4.57
CA ALA A 72 -30.26 10.34 -5.06
C ALA A 72 -29.25 9.19 -4.94
N ALA A 73 -28.53 8.93 -6.02
CA ALA A 73 -27.45 7.96 -6.05
C ALA A 73 -26.36 8.33 -5.02
N PRO A 74 -25.70 7.33 -4.40
CA PRO A 74 -24.60 7.59 -3.47
C PRO A 74 -23.46 8.33 -4.18
N ILE A 75 -22.96 9.38 -3.51
CA ILE A 75 -21.79 10.15 -3.93
C ILE A 75 -20.59 9.18 -4.00
N PRO A 76 -19.88 9.06 -5.13
CA PRO A 76 -18.70 8.20 -5.21
C PRO A 76 -17.60 8.79 -4.32
N GLY A 77 -17.06 7.95 -3.42
CA GLY A 77 -15.90 8.30 -2.60
C GLY A 77 -14.66 8.62 -3.44
N PRO A 78 -13.69 9.37 -2.88
CA PRO A 78 -12.51 9.80 -3.62
C PRO A 78 -11.72 8.61 -4.17
N SER A 79 -11.57 8.61 -5.50
CA SER A 79 -10.85 7.60 -6.29
C SER A 79 -9.44 7.37 -5.76
N ALA A 80 -9.13 6.09 -5.54
CA ALA A 80 -7.86 5.57 -5.02
C ALA A 80 -6.63 6.01 -5.83
N MET A 81 -5.50 6.17 -5.13
CA MET A 81 -4.20 6.54 -5.69
C MET A 81 -3.46 5.38 -6.37
N PRO A 82 -2.59 5.66 -7.37
CA PRO A 82 -1.60 4.72 -7.86
C PRO A 82 -0.34 4.64 -6.99
N ILE A 83 0.30 3.48 -7.13
CA ILE A 83 1.39 2.90 -6.36
C ILE A 83 2.75 3.40 -6.84
N ASP A 84 3.73 3.30 -5.95
CA ASP A 84 5.17 3.31 -6.21
C ASP A 84 5.57 2.16 -7.17
N LEU A 85 5.36 2.35 -8.47
CA LEU A 85 5.87 1.48 -9.53
C LEU A 85 7.31 1.89 -9.87
N MET A 86 8.26 1.56 -8.99
CA MET A 86 9.52 1.10 -9.58
C MET A 86 9.23 -0.21 -10.29
N LEU A 87 9.41 -0.15 -11.62
CA LEU A 87 9.36 -1.27 -12.56
C LEU A 87 9.87 -2.55 -11.89
N PRO A 88 9.13 -3.67 -11.93
CA PRO A 88 9.75 -4.94 -11.63
C PRO A 88 10.95 -5.08 -12.57
N GLU A 89 12.10 -5.46 -12.03
CA GLU A 89 13.14 -6.07 -12.86
C GLU A 89 12.46 -7.13 -13.73
N THR A 90 12.81 -7.10 -15.01
CA THR A 90 12.14 -7.58 -16.22
C THR A 90 11.82 -9.08 -16.29
N ALA A 91 11.67 -9.79 -15.17
CA ALA A 91 11.75 -11.24 -15.12
C ALA A 91 10.42 -11.99 -15.27
N ASN A 92 9.23 -11.35 -15.32
CA ASN A 92 7.96 -12.13 -15.35
C ASN A 92 6.72 -11.45 -15.96
N GLN A 93 6.86 -10.54 -16.93
CA GLN A 93 5.69 -10.12 -17.71
C GLN A 93 5.39 -11.13 -18.82
N PRO A 94 4.11 -11.45 -19.11
CA PRO A 94 3.77 -12.26 -20.27
C PRO A 94 4.29 -11.55 -21.53
N LEU A 95 4.99 -12.30 -22.38
CA LEU A 95 5.54 -11.82 -23.64
C LEU A 95 4.88 -12.58 -24.77
N LEU A 96 4.33 -11.87 -25.76
CA LEU A 96 3.89 -12.48 -27.00
C LEU A 96 5.00 -12.39 -28.03
N ALA A 97 5.42 -13.55 -28.54
CA ALA A 97 6.39 -13.62 -29.62
C ALA A 97 5.70 -13.30 -30.96
N ILE A 98 6.20 -12.30 -31.67
CA ILE A 98 5.77 -11.95 -33.03
C ILE A 98 6.85 -12.44 -33.99
N GLN A 99 6.46 -13.22 -34.99
CA GLN A 99 7.36 -13.69 -36.05
C GLN A 99 6.92 -13.13 -37.40
N GLU A 100 7.83 -12.40 -38.07
CA GLU A 100 7.65 -11.90 -39.44
C GLU A 100 8.91 -12.19 -40.26
N GLY A 101 8.80 -13.08 -41.25
CA GLY A 101 9.95 -13.56 -42.01
C GLY A 101 11.01 -14.15 -41.07
N ASN A 102 12.23 -13.60 -41.12
CA ASN A 102 13.36 -14.02 -40.27
C ASN A 102 13.44 -13.25 -38.94
N ASN A 103 12.58 -12.26 -38.70
CA ASN A 103 12.63 -11.45 -37.49
C ASN A 103 11.68 -12.00 -36.42
N ARG A 104 12.18 -12.12 -35.18
CA ARG A 104 11.41 -12.52 -34.01
C ARG A 104 11.49 -11.45 -32.94
N TRP A 105 10.34 -10.97 -32.48
CA TRP A 105 10.23 -9.94 -31.45
C TRP A 105 9.38 -10.43 -30.28
N GLN A 106 9.59 -9.83 -29.12
CA GLN A 106 8.77 -10.08 -27.93
C GLN A 106 8.12 -8.78 -27.51
N MET A 107 6.81 -8.83 -27.30
CA MET A 107 6.02 -7.68 -26.89
C MET A 107 5.35 -7.93 -25.54
N SER A 108 5.49 -6.97 -24.64
CA SER A 108 4.79 -6.94 -23.34
C SER A 108 3.55 -6.04 -23.41
N GLU A 109 2.66 -6.16 -22.43
CA GLU A 109 1.54 -5.22 -22.26
C GLU A 109 2.04 -3.78 -22.02
N ASN A 110 3.19 -3.62 -21.35
CA ASN A 110 3.82 -2.30 -21.20
C ASN A 110 4.25 -1.70 -22.54
N ASP A 111 4.74 -2.53 -23.47
CA ASP A 111 5.08 -2.06 -24.82
C ASP A 111 3.83 -1.66 -25.59
N LEU A 112 2.75 -2.46 -25.48
CA LEU A 112 1.46 -2.15 -26.07
C LEU A 112 0.91 -0.82 -25.55
N ALA A 113 1.01 -0.61 -24.23
CA ALA A 113 0.64 0.62 -23.58
C ALA A 113 1.52 1.80 -24.02
N LEU A 114 2.82 1.59 -24.28
CA LEU A 114 3.69 2.64 -24.83
C LEU A 114 3.29 3.02 -26.25
N VAL A 115 2.97 2.04 -27.10
CA VAL A 115 2.47 2.27 -28.45
C VAL A 115 1.20 3.10 -28.43
N TRP A 116 0.25 2.74 -27.55
CA TRP A 116 -0.97 3.54 -27.34
C TRP A 116 -0.66 4.92 -26.75
N ASN A 117 0.15 5.02 -25.70
CA ASN A 117 0.44 6.27 -24.99
C ASN A 117 1.14 7.29 -25.89
N ALA A 118 2.09 6.86 -26.71
CA ALA A 118 2.82 7.74 -27.62
C ALA A 118 2.20 7.78 -29.03
N GLN A 119 1.06 7.09 -29.23
CA GLN A 119 0.36 7.00 -30.52
C GLN A 119 1.33 6.61 -31.65
N LEU A 120 2.16 5.58 -31.39
CA LEU A 120 3.24 5.17 -32.27
C LEU A 120 2.66 4.43 -33.47
N TRP A 121 2.14 5.15 -34.44
CA TRP A 121 1.73 4.63 -35.74
C TRP A 121 1.79 5.74 -36.79
N PRO A 122 1.89 5.40 -38.09
CA PRO A 122 1.90 6.41 -39.16
C PRO A 122 0.64 7.28 -39.12
N LYS A 123 0.79 8.61 -39.19
CA LYS A 123 -0.34 9.55 -39.09
C LYS A 123 -1.40 9.40 -40.19
N ASN A 124 -1.03 8.81 -41.33
CA ASN A 124 -1.92 8.53 -42.45
C ASN A 124 -2.66 7.18 -42.33
N LEU A 125 -2.37 6.39 -41.30
CA LEU A 125 -2.99 5.10 -41.06
C LEU A 125 -4.36 5.30 -40.40
N ARG A 126 -5.40 4.68 -40.98
CA ARG A 126 -6.74 4.65 -40.39
C ARG A 126 -6.91 3.41 -39.53
N LEU A 127 -6.98 3.60 -38.23
CA LEU A 127 -7.23 2.52 -37.28
C LEU A 127 -8.66 2.00 -37.45
N ARG A 128 -8.86 0.69 -37.36
CA ARG A 128 -10.17 0.05 -37.41
C ARG A 128 -10.29 -1.02 -36.34
N THR A 129 -11.44 -1.08 -35.69
CA THR A 129 -11.80 -2.21 -34.82
C THR A 129 -12.02 -3.48 -35.63
N THR A 130 -12.06 -4.62 -34.95
CA THR A 130 -12.28 -5.94 -35.56
C THR A 130 -13.68 -6.09 -36.16
N ASP A 131 -14.64 -5.25 -35.73
CA ASP A 131 -15.97 -5.11 -36.35
C ASP A 131 -16.06 -4.03 -37.44
N GLY A 132 -14.92 -3.45 -37.85
CA GLY A 132 -14.80 -2.57 -39.02
C GLY A 132 -15.01 -1.08 -38.76
N ARG A 133 -15.34 -0.68 -37.52
CA ARG A 133 -15.52 0.73 -37.15
C ARG A 133 -14.18 1.47 -37.18
N GLU A 134 -14.18 2.66 -37.78
CA GLU A 134 -12.99 3.52 -37.82
C GLU A 134 -12.73 4.10 -36.43
N VAL A 135 -11.47 4.13 -36.00
CA VAL A 135 -11.03 4.65 -34.70
C VAL A 135 -10.21 5.92 -34.92
N GLU A 136 -10.73 7.05 -34.47
CA GLU A 136 -9.96 8.30 -34.34
C GLU A 136 -9.69 8.55 -32.86
N VAL A 137 -8.41 8.68 -32.49
CA VAL A 137 -8.04 9.02 -31.11
C VAL A 137 -7.99 10.54 -30.98
N VAL A 138 -9.06 11.14 -30.42
CA VAL A 138 -9.09 12.57 -30.09
C VAL A 138 -8.28 12.82 -28.82
N TYR A 139 -8.45 11.96 -27.82
CA TYR A 139 -7.65 11.91 -26.61
C TYR A 139 -7.47 10.47 -26.18
N ARG A 140 -6.22 10.00 -26.10
CA ARG A 140 -5.87 8.60 -25.79
C ARG A 140 -6.20 8.15 -24.36
N GLY A 141 -6.64 9.06 -23.50
CA GLY A 141 -6.81 8.82 -22.07
C GLY A 141 -5.52 8.92 -21.28
N ARG A 142 -5.63 8.85 -19.95
CA ARG A 142 -4.50 8.94 -19.02
C ARG A 142 -4.13 7.57 -18.54
N TRP A 143 -2.84 7.23 -18.67
CA TRP A 143 -2.30 6.01 -18.08
C TRP A 143 -2.66 5.94 -16.59
N SER A 144 -3.34 4.88 -16.20
CA SER A 144 -3.77 4.65 -14.82
C SER A 144 -2.68 3.95 -14.00
N GLY A 145 -1.88 3.09 -14.65
CA GLY A 145 -0.76 2.35 -14.04
C GLY A 145 -1.14 1.53 -12.81
N GLY A 146 -2.42 1.19 -12.64
CA GLY A 146 -2.97 0.71 -11.37
C GLY A 146 -4.14 -0.25 -11.57
N PHE A 147 -4.99 -0.37 -10.55
CA PHE A 147 -6.19 -1.21 -10.62
C PHE A 147 -7.30 -0.53 -11.43
N GLY A 148 -7.99 -1.30 -12.26
CA GLY A 148 -9.00 -0.83 -13.21
C GLY A 148 -8.41 -0.65 -14.62
N PRO A 149 -9.11 0.06 -15.51
CA PRO A 149 -8.68 0.20 -16.89
C PRO A 149 -7.32 0.87 -17.07
N ASP A 150 -6.51 0.40 -18.02
CA ASP A 150 -5.15 0.91 -18.30
C ASP A 150 -5.08 2.40 -18.64
N PHE A 151 -6.05 2.93 -19.41
CA PHE A 151 -6.16 4.35 -19.68
C PHE A 151 -7.55 4.88 -19.34
N LYS A 152 -7.60 5.96 -18.56
CA LYS A 152 -8.87 6.55 -18.11
C LYS A 152 -9.25 7.82 -18.86
N GLY A 153 -10.54 7.96 -19.14
CA GLY A 153 -11.13 9.16 -19.71
C GLY A 153 -10.65 9.50 -21.12
N ALA A 154 -10.36 8.49 -21.93
CA ALA A 154 -10.14 8.63 -23.36
C ALA A 154 -11.37 9.23 -24.06
N MET A 155 -11.11 9.98 -25.13
CA MET A 155 -12.13 10.48 -26.06
C MET A 155 -11.80 9.93 -27.44
N LEU A 156 -12.67 9.06 -27.94
CA LEU A 156 -12.46 8.34 -29.19
C LEU A 156 -13.64 8.60 -30.13
N ARG A 157 -13.36 8.82 -31.41
CA ARG A 157 -14.39 8.70 -32.44
C ARG A 157 -14.42 7.26 -32.93
N LEU A 158 -15.49 6.54 -32.67
CA LEU A 158 -15.72 5.18 -33.16
C LEU A 158 -16.82 5.22 -34.24
N GLY A 159 -16.42 5.16 -35.51
CA GLY A 159 -17.31 5.44 -36.62
C GLY A 159 -17.83 6.89 -36.56
N PRO A 160 -19.16 7.15 -36.53
CA PRO A 160 -19.70 8.50 -36.42
C PRO A 160 -19.76 9.04 -34.98
N GLU A 161 -19.64 8.18 -33.97
CA GLU A 161 -19.89 8.53 -32.57
C GLU A 161 -18.63 9.03 -31.86
N LEU A 162 -18.73 10.12 -31.12
CA LEU A 162 -17.70 10.57 -30.20
C LEU A 162 -18.02 10.05 -28.79
N LEU A 163 -17.17 9.16 -28.28
CA LEU A 163 -17.34 8.51 -26.99
C LEU A 163 -16.31 9.02 -25.98
N LYS A 164 -16.71 9.09 -24.72
CA LYS A 164 -15.83 9.32 -23.57
C LYS A 164 -15.89 8.10 -22.66
N GLY A 165 -14.75 7.56 -22.28
CA GLY A 165 -14.65 6.41 -21.39
C GLY A 165 -13.22 5.89 -21.29
N ASP A 166 -13.06 4.66 -20.87
CA ASP A 166 -11.74 4.07 -20.58
C ASP A 166 -11.25 3.15 -21.71
N VAL A 167 -9.96 2.86 -21.72
CA VAL A 167 -9.32 1.93 -22.66
C VAL A 167 -8.53 0.90 -21.89
N GLU A 168 -8.72 -0.37 -22.23
CA GLU A 168 -8.02 -1.50 -21.61
C GLU A 168 -7.15 -2.21 -22.64
N LEU A 169 -5.95 -2.64 -22.24
CA LEU A 169 -4.96 -3.23 -23.11
C LEU A 169 -4.58 -4.64 -22.67
N HIS A 170 -4.52 -5.56 -23.63
CA HIS A 170 -4.01 -6.92 -23.41
C HIS A 170 -3.18 -7.38 -24.60
N LEU A 171 -2.30 -8.35 -24.39
CA LEU A 171 -1.64 -9.00 -25.53
C LEU A 171 -2.64 -9.79 -26.39
N ARG A 172 -3.66 -10.37 -25.77
CA ARG A 172 -4.70 -11.16 -26.41
C ARG A 172 -6.07 -10.64 -25.99
N SER A 173 -7.00 -10.47 -26.93
CA SER A 173 -8.36 -9.98 -26.62
C SER A 173 -9.09 -10.87 -25.60
N GLY A 174 -8.89 -12.19 -25.66
CA GLY A 174 -9.47 -13.17 -24.73
C GLY A 174 -9.01 -13.02 -23.27
N ASP A 175 -7.89 -12.34 -23.01
CA ASP A 175 -7.38 -12.12 -21.65
C ASP A 175 -8.34 -11.26 -20.80
N TRP A 176 -9.23 -10.50 -21.45
CA TRP A 176 -10.35 -9.82 -20.79
C TRP A 176 -11.15 -10.75 -19.87
N ASN A 177 -11.48 -11.94 -20.36
CA ASN A 177 -12.25 -12.92 -19.59
C ASN A 177 -11.36 -13.64 -18.57
N LEU A 178 -10.12 -13.96 -18.96
CA LEU A 178 -9.14 -14.63 -18.09
C LEU A 178 -8.81 -13.82 -16.83
N HIS A 179 -8.72 -12.49 -16.97
CA HIS A 179 -8.50 -11.57 -15.87
C HIS A 179 -9.78 -11.21 -15.10
N GLY A 180 -10.94 -11.74 -15.51
CA GLY A 180 -12.22 -11.52 -14.82
C GLY A 180 -12.86 -10.14 -15.06
N HIS A 181 -12.36 -9.34 -16.01
CA HIS A 181 -12.85 -7.98 -16.28
C HIS A 181 -14.33 -7.95 -16.68
N HIS A 182 -14.81 -9.01 -17.36
CA HIS A 182 -16.21 -9.22 -17.69
C HIS A 182 -17.17 -9.31 -16.48
N THR A 183 -16.66 -9.48 -15.26
CA THR A 183 -17.46 -9.52 -14.02
C THR A 183 -17.17 -8.36 -13.08
N ASP A 184 -16.19 -7.53 -13.42
CA ASP A 184 -15.67 -6.49 -12.54
C ASP A 184 -16.29 -5.13 -12.89
N PRO A 185 -17.10 -4.52 -11.99
CA PRO A 185 -17.76 -3.25 -12.26
C PRO A 185 -16.80 -2.09 -12.57
N ARG A 186 -15.52 -2.18 -12.18
CA ARG A 186 -14.50 -1.15 -12.45
C ARG A 186 -14.21 -0.96 -13.94
N TYR A 187 -14.58 -1.93 -14.77
CA TYR A 187 -14.34 -1.94 -16.22
C TYR A 187 -15.59 -1.55 -17.03
N ASN A 188 -16.69 -1.16 -16.39
CA ASN A 188 -17.92 -0.81 -17.06
C ASN A 188 -17.82 0.44 -17.94
N GLU A 189 -16.86 1.32 -17.67
CA GLU A 189 -16.63 2.55 -18.45
C GLU A 189 -15.68 2.32 -19.64
N VAL A 190 -15.16 1.10 -19.84
CA VAL A 190 -14.27 0.81 -20.99
C VAL A 190 -15.04 0.96 -22.29
N ILE A 191 -14.56 1.81 -23.20
CA ILE A 191 -15.18 2.06 -24.51
C ILE A 191 -14.43 1.39 -25.66
N LEU A 192 -13.19 0.96 -25.42
CA LEU A 192 -12.36 0.25 -26.40
C LEU A 192 -11.42 -0.71 -25.68
N GLN A 193 -11.37 -1.96 -26.13
CA GLN A 193 -10.26 -2.86 -25.80
C GLN A 193 -9.21 -2.75 -26.91
N VAL A 194 -7.95 -2.57 -26.56
CA VAL A 194 -6.84 -2.62 -27.51
C VAL A 194 -6.07 -3.90 -27.26
N ALA A 195 -6.04 -4.78 -28.24
CA ALA A 195 -5.30 -6.02 -28.16
C ALA A 195 -4.12 -6.01 -29.14
N LEU A 196 -3.02 -6.68 -28.82
CA LEU A 196 -2.07 -7.01 -29.88
C LEU A 196 -2.75 -7.98 -30.85
N GLU A 197 -3.16 -9.16 -30.38
CA GLU A 197 -3.84 -10.18 -31.17
C GLU A 197 -5.31 -10.32 -30.73
N ASP A 198 -6.24 -10.32 -31.69
CA ASP A 198 -7.62 -10.74 -31.43
C ASP A 198 -7.72 -12.27 -31.57
N ASN A 199 -7.96 -12.96 -30.45
CA ASN A 199 -7.90 -14.43 -30.37
C ASN A 199 -9.12 -15.07 -29.68
N GLY A 200 -10.16 -14.29 -29.40
CA GLY A 200 -11.27 -14.70 -28.56
C GLY A 200 -12.64 -14.37 -29.15
N PRO A 201 -13.73 -14.88 -28.53
CA PRO A 201 -15.08 -14.43 -28.86
C PRO A 201 -15.27 -12.96 -28.45
N PRO A 202 -16.31 -12.28 -28.97
CA PRO A 202 -16.64 -10.92 -28.57
C PRO A 202 -16.73 -10.79 -27.04
N VAL A 203 -16.07 -9.76 -26.51
CA VAL A 203 -16.00 -9.48 -25.07
C VAL A 203 -17.09 -8.48 -24.66
N SER A 204 -17.52 -8.57 -23.40
CA SER A 204 -18.50 -7.64 -22.82
C SER A 204 -18.11 -7.18 -21.43
N THR A 205 -18.59 -6.01 -21.03
CA THR A 205 -18.48 -5.52 -19.65
C THR A 205 -19.39 -6.31 -18.69
N ALA A 206 -19.27 -6.09 -17.38
CA ALA A 206 -20.17 -6.66 -16.37
C ALA A 206 -21.63 -6.22 -16.53
N GLN A 207 -21.88 -5.10 -17.23
CA GLN A 207 -23.21 -4.65 -17.62
C GLN A 207 -23.73 -5.30 -18.92
N GLY A 208 -22.98 -6.24 -19.52
CA GLY A 208 -23.35 -6.91 -20.75
C GLY A 208 -23.17 -6.06 -22.03
N ARG A 209 -22.51 -4.91 -21.94
CA ARG A 209 -22.23 -4.08 -23.11
C ARG A 209 -21.10 -4.70 -23.93
N ALA A 210 -21.35 -4.93 -25.22
CA ALA A 210 -20.33 -5.41 -26.15
C ALA A 210 -19.20 -4.39 -26.30
N LEU A 211 -17.96 -4.86 -26.22
CA LEU A 211 -16.77 -4.01 -26.33
C LEU A 211 -16.15 -4.12 -27.73
N PRO A 212 -15.95 -2.98 -28.42
CA PRO A 212 -15.13 -2.96 -29.62
C PRO A 212 -13.69 -3.35 -29.29
N VAL A 213 -13.06 -4.14 -30.17
CA VAL A 213 -11.64 -4.52 -30.06
C VAL A 213 -10.86 -3.87 -31.18
N LEU A 214 -9.79 -3.15 -30.86
CA LEU A 214 -8.77 -2.70 -31.81
C LEU A 214 -7.58 -3.67 -31.75
N ALA A 215 -7.42 -4.50 -32.78
CA ALA A 215 -6.28 -5.38 -32.91
C ALA A 215 -5.11 -4.64 -33.58
N LEU A 216 -3.97 -4.53 -32.91
CA LEU A 216 -2.80 -3.84 -33.46
C LEU A 216 -1.88 -4.75 -34.28
N LEU A 217 -1.95 -6.08 -34.15
CA LEU A 217 -1.07 -6.99 -34.88
C LEU A 217 -1.09 -6.76 -36.40
N PRO A 218 -2.25 -6.53 -37.07
CA PRO A 218 -2.27 -6.16 -38.49
C PRO A 218 -1.42 -4.91 -38.80
N LEU A 219 -1.43 -3.91 -37.92
CA LEU A 219 -0.64 -2.69 -38.08
C LEU A 219 0.86 -2.95 -37.96
N PHE A 220 1.26 -3.83 -37.04
CA PHE A 220 2.66 -4.25 -36.94
C PHE A 220 3.13 -4.95 -38.22
N ARG A 221 2.23 -5.70 -38.89
CA ARG A 221 2.55 -6.34 -40.18
C ARG A 221 2.62 -5.36 -41.34
N GLU A 222 1.76 -4.35 -41.36
CA GLU A 222 1.71 -3.35 -42.43
C GLU A 222 2.77 -2.25 -42.28
N ALA A 223 3.04 -1.79 -41.05
CA ALA A 223 4.03 -0.75 -40.75
C ALA A 223 5.44 -1.32 -40.49
N GLY A 224 5.55 -2.63 -40.22
CA GLY A 224 6.80 -3.40 -40.15
C GLY A 224 7.87 -2.86 -39.20
N LEU A 225 9.12 -2.90 -39.67
CA LEU A 225 10.35 -2.49 -38.97
C LEU A 225 10.33 -1.05 -38.44
N GLN A 226 9.56 -0.14 -39.05
CA GLN A 226 9.58 1.26 -38.64
C GLN A 226 8.90 1.47 -37.29
N LEU A 227 7.79 0.79 -37.03
CA LEU A 227 7.12 0.82 -35.73
C LEU A 227 8.01 0.24 -34.63
N LEU A 228 8.67 -0.89 -34.93
CA LEU A 228 9.60 -1.55 -34.02
C LEU A 228 10.81 -0.65 -33.68
N LYS A 229 11.40 0.02 -34.69
CA LYS A 229 12.47 1.00 -34.47
C LYS A 229 12.01 2.18 -33.62
N THR A 230 10.80 2.69 -33.85
CA THR A 230 10.24 3.78 -33.04
C THR A 230 10.00 3.35 -31.60
N LEU A 231 9.53 2.12 -31.38
CA LEU A 231 9.36 1.55 -30.04
C LEU A 231 10.70 1.34 -29.33
N GLU A 232 11.72 0.84 -30.03
CA GLU A 232 13.10 0.75 -29.49
C GLU A 232 13.68 2.12 -29.15
N ALA A 233 13.48 3.10 -30.02
CA ALA A 233 13.88 4.48 -29.75
C ALA A 233 13.11 5.07 -28.55
N ALA A 234 11.82 4.76 -28.39
CA ALA A 234 11.02 5.17 -27.24
C ALA A 234 11.55 4.55 -25.93
N ARG A 235 11.94 3.27 -25.96
CA ARG A 235 12.60 2.59 -24.83
C ARG A 235 13.93 3.24 -24.47
N GLN A 236 14.76 3.56 -25.47
CA GLN A 236 16.10 4.15 -25.28
C GLN A 236 16.07 5.63 -24.87
N SER A 237 15.10 6.39 -25.37
CA SER A 237 14.89 7.81 -25.01
C SER A 237 14.31 8.00 -23.61
N GLY A 238 13.91 6.91 -22.94
CA GLY A 238 13.29 6.99 -21.62
C GLY A 238 11.86 7.53 -21.66
N THR A 239 11.16 7.41 -22.79
CA THR A 239 9.74 7.73 -22.90
C THR A 239 8.96 6.89 -21.88
N ARG A 240 8.28 7.55 -20.93
CA ARG A 240 7.56 6.88 -19.84
C ARG A 240 6.06 6.85 -20.09
N LEU A 241 5.44 5.73 -19.75
CA LEU A 241 3.99 5.62 -19.60
C LEU A 241 3.48 6.71 -18.64
N GLY A 242 2.40 7.38 -19.01
CA GLY A 242 1.85 8.48 -18.22
C GLY A 242 2.51 9.85 -18.41
N SER A 243 3.59 9.95 -19.20
CA SER A 243 3.93 11.24 -19.79
C SER A 243 2.78 11.60 -20.72
N LEU A 244 2.07 12.70 -20.44
CA LEU A 244 1.38 13.44 -21.51
C LEU A 244 2.41 13.62 -22.64
N SER A 245 1.98 13.52 -23.90
CA SER A 245 2.88 13.89 -25.01
C SER A 245 3.58 15.17 -24.61
N GLU A 246 4.91 15.21 -24.76
CA GLU A 246 5.74 16.34 -24.29
C GLU A 246 5.30 17.69 -24.87
N SER A 247 4.39 17.68 -25.84
CA SER A 247 3.81 18.83 -26.53
C SER A 247 2.42 19.30 -26.06
N GLU A 248 1.68 18.63 -25.17
CA GLU A 248 0.22 18.91 -24.99
C GLU A 248 -0.30 18.81 -23.54
N GLY A 249 0.40 19.38 -22.57
CA GLY A 249 -0.21 19.74 -21.29
C GLY A 249 -0.54 21.24 -21.28
N PRO A 250 -1.80 21.69 -21.35
CA PRO A 250 -2.15 23.12 -21.46
C PRO A 250 -1.74 23.99 -20.25
N CYS A 251 -1.20 23.40 -19.18
CA CYS A 251 -0.81 24.10 -17.96
C CYS A 251 0.69 24.45 -17.87
N CYS A 252 1.61 23.79 -18.58
CA CYS A 252 3.04 23.98 -18.34
C CYS A 252 3.53 25.39 -18.70
N ASP A 253 3.07 25.92 -19.82
CA ASP A 253 3.47 27.24 -20.31
C ASP A 253 2.80 28.34 -19.48
N ARG A 254 1.54 28.11 -19.08
CA ARG A 254 0.75 29.03 -18.26
C ARG A 254 1.31 29.24 -16.86
N VAL A 255 1.83 28.20 -16.21
CA VAL A 255 2.38 28.32 -14.84
C VAL A 255 3.55 29.29 -14.81
N ALA A 256 4.45 29.25 -15.79
CA ALA A 256 5.58 30.17 -15.86
C ALA A 256 5.14 31.60 -16.22
N GLU A 257 4.15 31.75 -17.11
CA GLU A 257 3.59 33.05 -17.49
C GLU A 257 2.83 33.75 -16.36
N HIS A 258 2.10 32.99 -15.53
CA HIS A 258 1.29 33.51 -14.44
C HIS A 258 2.06 33.79 -13.14
N HIS A 259 3.32 33.34 -13.04
CA HIS A 259 4.08 33.41 -11.80
C HIS A 259 5.38 34.19 -11.92
N ALA A 260 5.65 35.04 -10.92
CA ALA A 260 6.83 35.90 -10.87
C ALA A 260 8.15 35.14 -10.65
N GLY A 261 8.10 33.81 -10.43
CA GLY A 261 9.26 32.95 -10.28
C GLY A 261 8.99 31.64 -9.53
N LEU A 262 10.01 30.79 -9.48
CA LEU A 262 9.93 29.44 -8.91
C LEU A 262 9.45 29.43 -7.45
N SER A 263 9.90 30.38 -6.63
CA SER A 263 9.52 30.48 -5.21
C SER A 263 8.00 30.57 -5.05
N GLN A 264 7.32 31.38 -5.86
CA GLN A 264 5.87 31.56 -5.76
C GLN A 264 5.11 30.27 -6.09
N VAL A 265 5.60 29.49 -7.06
CA VAL A 265 5.01 28.20 -7.41
C VAL A 265 5.24 27.18 -6.30
N LEU A 266 6.45 27.11 -5.73
CA LEU A 266 6.73 26.23 -4.59
C LEU A 266 5.87 26.58 -3.38
N ASP A 267 5.69 27.86 -3.05
CA ASP A 267 4.82 28.28 -1.95
C ASP A 267 3.36 27.85 -2.17
N LYS A 268 2.88 27.89 -3.42
CA LYS A 268 1.54 27.41 -3.76
C LYS A 268 1.44 25.88 -3.61
N VAL A 269 2.45 25.15 -4.08
CA VAL A 269 2.52 23.69 -3.92
C VAL A 269 2.55 23.31 -2.43
N GLU A 270 3.33 24.00 -1.60
CA GLU A 270 3.35 23.79 -0.15
C GLU A 270 1.99 24.06 0.50
N ARG A 271 1.30 25.16 0.13
CA ARG A 271 -0.06 25.43 0.62
C ARG A 271 -1.06 24.32 0.27
N LEU A 272 -0.96 23.74 -0.93
CA LEU A 272 -1.79 22.58 -1.31
C LEU A 272 -1.42 21.34 -0.49
N GLY A 273 -0.15 21.17 -0.16
CA GLY A 273 0.33 20.13 0.75
C GLY A 273 -0.25 20.30 2.15
N GLU A 274 -0.29 21.53 2.67
CA GLU A 274 -0.93 21.87 3.94
C GLU A 274 -2.44 21.66 3.89
N GLN A 275 -3.13 22.07 2.83
CA GLN A 275 -4.57 21.81 2.68
C GLN A 275 -4.88 20.31 2.74
N ARG A 276 -4.11 19.49 2.02
CA ARG A 276 -4.25 18.03 2.08
C ARG A 276 -3.99 17.46 3.47
N PHE A 277 -3.07 18.05 4.21
CA PHE A 277 -2.81 17.68 5.60
C PHE A 277 -4.00 18.05 6.50
N GLU A 278 -4.55 19.24 6.31
CA GLU A 278 -5.69 19.76 7.05
C GLU A 278 -6.96 18.92 6.86
N GLU A 279 -7.25 18.49 5.63
CA GLU A 279 -8.36 17.58 5.33
C GLU A 279 -8.24 16.25 6.11
N LYS A 280 -7.01 15.73 6.24
CA LYS A 280 -6.76 14.52 7.04
C LYS A 280 -6.85 14.78 8.54
N ALA A 281 -6.38 15.93 9.01
CA ALA A 281 -6.43 16.31 10.42
C ALA A 281 -7.88 16.51 10.90
N ALA A 282 -8.72 17.15 10.07
CA ALA A 282 -10.15 17.35 10.35
C ALA A 282 -10.90 16.02 10.55
N ARG A 283 -10.54 14.96 9.80
CA ARG A 283 -11.08 13.61 10.00
C ARG A 283 -10.83 13.10 11.41
N PHE A 284 -9.61 13.27 11.93
CA PHE A 284 -9.24 12.81 13.26
C PHE A 284 -9.79 13.70 14.37
N GLU A 285 -9.86 15.01 14.15
CA GLU A 285 -10.51 15.96 15.07
C GLU A 285 -11.98 15.58 15.31
N ALA A 286 -12.74 15.32 14.24
CA ALA A 286 -14.12 14.89 14.34
C ALA A 286 -14.27 13.57 15.11
N ALA A 287 -13.33 12.65 14.93
CA ALA A 287 -13.37 11.36 15.62
C ALA A 287 -12.97 11.45 17.11
N CYS A 288 -12.06 12.36 17.47
CA CYS A 288 -11.72 12.64 18.87
C CYS A 288 -12.89 13.32 19.60
N ALA A 289 -13.57 14.25 18.94
CA ALA A 289 -14.72 14.97 19.52
C ALA A 289 -15.94 14.08 19.78
N ALA A 290 -15.98 12.89 19.20
CA ALA A 290 -17.04 11.91 19.39
C ALA A 290 -16.84 11.02 20.64
N ASP A 291 -15.84 11.31 21.49
CA ASP A 291 -15.58 10.59 22.75
C ASP A 291 -16.52 11.09 23.87
N PRO A 292 -17.55 10.32 24.28
CA PRO A 292 -18.52 10.76 25.27
C PRO A 292 -17.96 10.80 26.70
N ASP A 293 -16.90 10.04 26.98
CA ASP A 293 -16.36 9.85 28.33
C ASP A 293 -15.12 10.72 28.59
N GLY A 294 -14.52 11.29 27.54
CA GLY A 294 -13.43 12.27 27.63
C GLY A 294 -12.09 11.72 28.12
N GLU A 295 -11.93 10.39 28.15
CA GLU A 295 -10.73 9.69 28.61
C GLU A 295 -9.69 9.43 27.48
N ASP A 296 -9.88 10.00 26.30
CA ASP A 296 -9.01 9.85 25.12
C ASP A 296 -8.89 8.41 24.60
N ASN A 297 -9.72 7.51 25.11
CA ASN A 297 -9.79 6.13 24.66
C ASN A 297 -10.30 6.04 23.21
N ALA A 298 -11.26 6.89 22.81
CA ALA A 298 -11.70 6.94 21.41
C ALA A 298 -10.59 7.49 20.49
N ALA A 299 -9.86 8.51 20.94
CA ALA A 299 -8.72 9.05 20.20
C ALA A 299 -7.61 8.00 20.02
N ALA A 300 -7.29 7.24 21.08
CA ALA A 300 -6.33 6.15 21.01
C ALA A 300 -6.78 5.02 20.07
N GLN A 301 -8.07 4.67 20.10
CA GLN A 301 -8.66 3.69 19.20
C GLN A 301 -8.64 4.15 17.73
N GLU A 302 -8.88 5.42 17.45
CA GLU A 302 -8.81 5.97 16.09
C GLU A 302 -7.37 6.05 15.57
N LEU A 303 -6.40 6.37 16.44
CA LEU A 303 -4.99 6.26 16.09
C LEU A 303 -4.63 4.80 15.77
N TRP A 304 -5.06 3.84 16.59
CA TRP A 304 -4.88 2.41 16.35
C TRP A 304 -5.46 1.99 14.99
N ALA A 305 -6.73 2.32 14.72
CA ALA A 305 -7.38 2.02 13.45
C ALA A 305 -6.66 2.65 12.25
N GLY A 306 -6.20 3.90 12.38
CA GLY A 306 -5.41 4.58 11.36
C GLY A 306 -4.06 3.91 11.10
N LEU A 307 -3.36 3.45 12.15
CA LEU A 307 -2.09 2.74 12.00
C LEU A 307 -2.28 1.41 11.27
N LEU A 308 -3.32 0.64 11.61
CA LEU A 308 -3.63 -0.62 10.91
C LEU A 308 -4.01 -0.34 9.45
N GLU A 309 -4.93 0.60 9.20
CA GLU A 309 -5.33 1.01 7.86
C GLU A 309 -4.11 1.32 6.97
N ALA A 310 -3.11 2.02 7.52
CA ALA A 310 -1.89 2.36 6.80
C ALA A 310 -0.96 1.16 6.50
N LEU A 311 -1.01 0.09 7.28
CA LEU A 311 -0.30 -1.16 6.98
C LEU A 311 -0.88 -1.86 5.73
N GLY A 312 -2.13 -1.57 5.38
CA GLY A 312 -2.86 -2.19 4.27
C GLY A 312 -2.53 -1.70 2.87
N TYR A 313 -1.70 -0.66 2.71
CA TYR A 313 -1.44 -0.02 1.40
C TYR A 313 -2.74 0.30 0.64
N SER A 314 -2.76 0.28 -0.69
CA SER A 314 -3.99 0.56 -1.44
C SER A 314 -5.02 -0.57 -1.38
N GLN A 315 -4.58 -1.83 -1.24
CA GLN A 315 -5.42 -3.01 -1.47
C GLN A 315 -6.13 -3.52 -0.20
N ASN A 316 -5.49 -3.39 0.96
CA ASN A 316 -5.95 -4.01 2.21
C ASN A 316 -6.27 -2.99 3.32
N LYS A 317 -6.40 -1.69 3.01
CA LYS A 317 -6.81 -0.65 3.96
C LYS A 317 -8.06 -1.01 4.77
N GLU A 318 -9.12 -1.39 4.06
CA GLU A 318 -10.41 -1.70 4.66
C GLU A 318 -10.36 -2.95 5.55
N PRO A 319 -9.78 -4.10 5.10
CA PRO A 319 -9.55 -5.25 5.97
C PRO A 319 -8.77 -4.92 7.24
N PHE A 320 -7.69 -4.13 7.14
CA PHE A 320 -6.93 -3.72 8.31
C PHE A 320 -7.73 -2.80 9.24
N ARG A 321 -8.52 -1.86 8.71
CA ARG A 321 -9.39 -0.99 9.53
C ARG A 321 -10.48 -1.80 10.24
N ARG A 322 -11.10 -2.76 9.53
CA ARG A 322 -12.05 -3.72 10.13
C ARG A 322 -11.40 -4.56 11.21
N LEU A 323 -10.18 -5.03 11.00
CA LEU A 323 -9.43 -5.77 12.02
C LEU A 323 -9.21 -4.93 13.29
N ALA A 324 -8.92 -3.63 13.16
CA ALA A 324 -8.79 -2.72 14.30
C ALA A 324 -10.09 -2.55 15.10
N ALA A 325 -11.25 -2.67 14.44
CA ALA A 325 -12.56 -2.66 15.10
C ALA A 325 -12.87 -4.00 15.78
N VAL A 326 -12.49 -5.11 15.14
CA VAL A 326 -12.65 -6.47 15.69
C VAL A 326 -11.71 -6.73 16.86
N LEU A 327 -10.51 -6.15 16.84
CA LEU A 327 -9.50 -6.19 17.90
C LEU A 327 -9.19 -4.76 18.37
N PRO A 328 -10.00 -4.19 19.27
CA PRO A 328 -9.77 -2.85 19.81
C PRO A 328 -8.43 -2.75 20.55
N LEU A 329 -7.84 -1.55 20.55
CA LEU A 329 -6.56 -1.29 21.21
C LEU A 329 -6.58 -1.65 22.69
N SER A 330 -7.67 -1.35 23.40
CA SER A 330 -7.81 -1.67 24.82
C SER A 330 -7.60 -3.16 25.11
N VAL A 331 -8.19 -4.04 24.29
CA VAL A 331 -8.00 -5.50 24.40
C VAL A 331 -6.54 -5.88 24.17
N MET A 332 -5.89 -5.31 23.15
CA MET A 332 -4.48 -5.58 22.85
C MET A 332 -3.55 -5.13 23.99
N VAL A 333 -3.84 -3.98 24.59
CA VAL A 333 -3.11 -3.43 25.74
C VAL A 333 -3.30 -4.28 26.98
N ASP A 334 -4.54 -4.70 27.27
CA ASP A 334 -4.87 -5.53 28.43
C ASP A 334 -4.15 -6.89 28.33
N LEU A 335 -4.13 -7.51 27.16
CA LEU A 335 -3.40 -8.77 26.91
C LEU A 335 -1.90 -8.64 27.22
N ASP A 336 -1.22 -7.61 26.70
CA ASP A 336 0.21 -7.38 26.98
C ASP A 336 0.44 -7.03 28.46
N ARG A 337 -0.41 -6.18 29.05
CA ARG A 337 -0.30 -5.75 30.45
C ARG A 337 -0.42 -6.91 31.41
N GLU A 338 -1.41 -7.77 31.22
CA GLU A 338 -1.61 -8.95 32.05
C GLU A 338 -0.49 -9.97 31.88
N ALA A 339 0.01 -10.15 30.66
CA ALA A 339 1.16 -11.01 30.41
C ALA A 339 2.43 -10.48 31.11
N ARG A 340 2.67 -9.16 31.09
CA ARG A 340 3.74 -8.52 31.89
C ARG A 340 3.53 -8.71 33.39
N ALA A 341 2.31 -8.57 33.88
CA ALA A 341 1.99 -8.78 35.30
C ALA A 341 2.29 -10.23 35.75
N ARG A 342 2.07 -11.20 34.85
CA ARG A 342 2.43 -12.61 35.03
C ARG A 342 3.93 -12.92 34.80
N ARG A 343 4.73 -11.88 34.51
CA ARG A 343 6.17 -11.97 34.24
C ARG A 343 6.53 -12.85 33.04
N GLU A 344 5.65 -12.90 32.04
CA GLU A 344 5.97 -13.53 30.76
C GLU A 344 7.13 -12.80 30.08
N SER A 345 7.96 -13.57 29.38
CA SER A 345 9.05 -13.06 28.57
C SER A 345 8.53 -12.21 27.41
N ALA A 346 9.40 -11.39 26.81
CA ALA A 346 9.02 -10.61 25.62
C ALA A 346 8.60 -11.51 24.45
N GLU A 347 9.19 -12.70 24.32
CA GLU A 347 8.86 -13.68 23.28
C GLU A 347 7.47 -14.30 23.50
N GLU A 348 7.12 -14.68 24.73
CA GLU A 348 5.79 -15.21 25.06
C GLU A 348 4.68 -14.17 24.81
N ARG A 349 4.95 -12.91 25.16
CA ARG A 349 4.04 -11.79 24.89
C ARG A 349 3.87 -11.56 23.39
N LEU A 350 4.98 -11.60 22.65
CA LEU A 350 4.97 -11.48 21.19
C LEU A 350 4.13 -12.59 20.56
N LEU A 351 4.37 -13.85 20.92
CA LEU A 351 3.60 -15.00 20.42
C LEU A 351 2.10 -14.86 20.69
N THR A 352 1.72 -14.38 21.88
CA THR A 352 0.32 -14.12 22.23
C THR A 352 -0.28 -13.06 21.30
N LEU A 353 0.38 -11.92 21.11
CA LEU A 353 -0.14 -10.84 20.26
C LEU A 353 -0.16 -11.21 18.77
N GLU A 354 0.86 -11.93 18.27
CA GLU A 354 0.86 -12.48 16.91
C GLU A 354 -0.30 -13.44 16.70
N THR A 355 -0.54 -14.34 17.65
CA THR A 355 -1.65 -15.29 17.61
C THR A 355 -2.99 -14.57 17.50
N VAL A 356 -3.21 -13.56 18.34
CA VAL A 356 -4.48 -12.81 18.37
C VAL A 356 -4.69 -12.02 17.08
N LEU A 357 -3.66 -11.32 16.59
CA LEU A 357 -3.73 -10.54 15.36
C LEU A 357 -3.94 -11.42 14.13
N LEU A 358 -3.18 -12.50 13.99
CA LEU A 358 -3.28 -13.42 12.84
C LEU A 358 -4.58 -14.22 12.87
N GLY A 359 -4.99 -14.68 14.05
CA GLY A 359 -6.23 -15.43 14.22
C GLY A 359 -7.47 -14.57 14.02
N GLY A 360 -7.50 -13.35 14.56
CA GLY A 360 -8.59 -12.39 14.33
C GLY A 360 -8.69 -11.92 12.88
N ALA A 361 -7.56 -11.93 12.16
CA ALA A 361 -7.50 -11.67 10.73
C ALA A 361 -7.97 -12.85 9.86
N GLY A 362 -8.17 -14.04 10.42
CA GLY A 362 -8.48 -15.25 9.64
C GLY A 362 -7.30 -15.77 8.83
N LEU A 363 -6.07 -15.46 9.27
CA LEU A 363 -4.84 -15.68 8.51
C LEU A 363 -3.97 -16.82 9.07
N LEU A 364 -4.41 -17.53 10.11
CA LEU A 364 -3.73 -18.76 10.54
C LEU A 364 -3.92 -19.89 9.52
N PRO A 365 -2.95 -20.81 9.36
CA PRO A 365 -3.03 -21.88 8.36
C PRO A 365 -4.29 -22.75 8.43
N SER A 366 -4.78 -23.06 9.63
CA SER A 366 -6.00 -23.85 9.84
C SER A 366 -7.28 -23.10 9.43
N GLN A 367 -7.26 -21.76 9.46
CA GLN A 367 -8.36 -20.90 9.04
C GLN A 367 -8.42 -20.74 7.52
N ARG A 368 -7.27 -20.84 6.84
CA ARG A 368 -7.15 -20.77 5.38
C ARG A 368 -7.39 -22.10 4.68
N ASN A 369 -6.91 -23.19 5.29
CA ASN A 369 -7.09 -24.54 4.75
C ASN A 369 -7.48 -25.54 5.86
N PRO A 370 -8.72 -26.04 5.87
CA PRO A 370 -9.18 -27.02 6.86
C PRO A 370 -8.35 -28.31 6.92
N LYS A 371 -7.68 -28.69 5.82
CA LYS A 371 -6.80 -29.88 5.80
C LYS A 371 -5.55 -29.71 6.67
N THR A 372 -5.11 -28.47 6.91
CA THR A 372 -3.95 -28.18 7.76
C THR A 372 -4.24 -28.50 9.23
N ARG A 373 -5.49 -28.31 9.67
CA ARG A 373 -5.95 -28.67 11.03
C ARG A 373 -5.76 -30.15 11.36
N LEU A 374 -5.89 -31.02 10.36
CA LEU A 374 -5.69 -32.47 10.51
C LEU A 374 -4.22 -32.86 10.69
N ARG A 375 -3.27 -32.04 10.21
CA ARG A 375 -1.81 -32.29 10.35
C ARG A 375 -1.24 -31.84 11.69
N ILE A 376 -1.77 -30.75 12.26
CA ILE A 376 -1.31 -30.17 13.53
C ILE A 376 -1.77 -31.01 14.75
N ALA A 377 -2.71 -31.95 14.55
CA ALA A 377 -3.18 -32.84 15.61
C ALA A 377 -2.17 -33.94 16.03
N GLU A 378 -1.02 -34.03 15.37
CA GLU A 378 0.12 -34.87 15.77
C GLU A 378 1.00 -34.10 16.77
N PRO A 379 1.64 -34.77 17.76
CA PRO A 379 2.41 -34.07 18.78
C PRO A 379 3.46 -33.16 18.14
N PRO A 380 3.70 -31.95 18.71
CA PRO A 380 4.67 -31.02 18.16
C PRO A 380 6.03 -31.71 18.05
N PRO A 381 6.81 -31.40 17.00
CA PRO A 381 8.08 -32.08 16.78
C PRO A 381 9.01 -31.84 17.99
N PRO A 382 9.77 -32.86 18.42
CA PRO A 382 10.57 -32.80 19.65
C PRO A 382 11.59 -31.66 19.61
N ALA A 383 11.92 -31.08 20.76
CA ALA A 383 12.89 -29.98 20.85
C ALA A 383 14.20 -30.31 20.11
N PHE A 384 14.56 -29.47 19.14
CA PHE A 384 15.79 -29.65 18.35
C PHE A 384 17.04 -29.41 19.20
N ASP A 385 18.07 -30.21 18.95
CA ASP A 385 19.38 -30.03 19.57
C ASP A 385 20.11 -28.84 18.95
N TRP A 386 20.11 -27.71 19.65
CA TRP A 386 20.79 -26.49 19.23
C TRP A 386 22.32 -26.64 19.10
N GLU A 387 22.91 -27.75 19.59
CA GLU A 387 24.34 -28.05 19.44
C GLU A 387 24.67 -28.80 18.13
N ALA A 388 23.67 -29.12 17.30
CA ALA A 388 23.90 -29.73 15.99
C ALA A 388 24.60 -28.73 15.02
N PRO A 389 25.63 -29.16 14.27
CA PRO A 389 26.50 -28.27 13.49
C PRO A 389 25.79 -27.44 12.40
N ASP A 390 24.61 -27.87 11.94
CA ASP A 390 23.86 -27.24 10.85
C ASP A 390 22.66 -26.40 11.31
N GLY A 391 22.38 -26.33 12.63
CA GLY A 391 21.18 -25.70 13.18
C GLY A 391 19.87 -26.45 12.82
N PRO A 392 18.70 -26.03 13.36
CA PRO A 392 17.43 -26.64 13.00
C PRO A 392 17.08 -26.37 11.52
N PRO A 393 16.56 -27.36 10.78
CA PRO A 393 16.04 -27.13 9.43
C PRO A 393 15.00 -26.01 9.43
N GLU A 394 15.02 -25.14 8.41
CA GLU A 394 14.10 -24.00 8.31
C GLU A 394 12.62 -24.42 8.35
N ASP A 395 12.30 -25.60 7.79
CA ASP A 395 10.96 -26.17 7.82
C ASP A 395 10.55 -26.60 9.23
N PHE A 396 11.48 -27.07 10.07
CA PHE A 396 11.20 -27.44 11.46
C PHE A 396 10.83 -26.20 12.32
N ILE A 397 11.56 -25.08 12.15
CA ILE A 397 11.23 -23.82 12.84
C ILE A 397 9.84 -23.35 12.43
N ALA A 398 9.54 -23.40 11.12
CA ALA A 398 8.25 -22.97 10.61
C ALA A 398 7.09 -23.82 11.12
N GLU A 399 7.27 -25.14 11.18
CA GLU A 399 6.29 -26.06 11.75
C GLU A 399 6.08 -25.80 13.24
N ARG A 400 7.16 -25.65 14.02
CA ARG A 400 7.08 -25.40 15.46
C ARG A 400 6.40 -24.07 15.78
N TYR A 401 6.80 -23.00 15.11
CA TYR A 401 6.18 -21.68 15.23
C TYR A 401 4.69 -21.73 14.90
N THR A 402 4.34 -22.34 13.77
CA THR A 402 2.96 -22.46 13.31
C THR A 402 2.10 -23.27 14.29
N ALA A 403 2.60 -24.41 14.75
CA ALA A 403 1.90 -25.25 15.71
C ALA A 403 1.64 -24.52 17.04
N GLU A 404 2.61 -23.72 17.50
CA GLU A 404 2.46 -22.91 18.70
C GLU A 404 1.35 -21.85 18.55
N LEU A 405 1.32 -21.11 17.44
CA LEU A 405 0.26 -20.13 17.18
C LEU A 405 -1.13 -20.79 17.13
N GLU A 406 -1.26 -21.93 16.46
CA GLU A 406 -2.52 -22.66 16.28
C GLU A 406 -3.05 -23.23 17.61
N SER A 407 -2.14 -23.79 18.42
CA SER A 407 -2.44 -24.26 19.77
C SER A 407 -2.94 -23.12 20.66
N ARG A 408 -2.24 -21.98 20.65
CA ARG A 408 -2.64 -20.79 21.41
C ARG A 408 -3.97 -20.22 20.95
N TRP A 409 -4.19 -20.12 19.64
CA TRP A 409 -5.41 -19.56 19.08
C TRP A 409 -6.66 -20.31 19.56
N THR A 410 -6.59 -21.65 19.62
CA THR A 410 -7.71 -22.49 20.08
C THR A 410 -8.23 -22.09 21.48
N LEU A 411 -7.33 -21.61 22.34
CA LEU A 411 -7.65 -21.19 23.70
C LEU A 411 -7.98 -19.71 23.78
N LEU A 412 -7.16 -18.86 23.16
CA LEU A 412 -7.34 -17.40 23.14
C LEU A 412 -8.63 -17.01 22.43
N GLU A 413 -9.02 -17.68 21.35
CA GLU A 413 -10.28 -17.41 20.65
C GLU A 413 -11.48 -17.54 21.60
N ARG A 414 -11.50 -18.57 22.46
CA ARG A 414 -12.59 -18.78 23.41
C ARG A 414 -12.67 -17.67 24.44
N GLN A 415 -11.52 -17.18 24.92
CA GLN A 415 -11.44 -16.07 25.86
C GLN A 415 -11.86 -14.76 25.20
N LEU A 416 -11.34 -14.48 24.02
CA LEU A 416 -11.67 -13.28 23.26
C LEU A 416 -13.17 -13.20 22.93
N ARG A 417 -13.82 -14.32 22.58
CA ARG A 417 -15.26 -14.36 22.32
C ARG A 417 -16.12 -14.03 23.54
N GLN A 418 -15.58 -14.16 24.76
CA GLN A 418 -16.29 -13.76 25.98
C GLN A 418 -16.25 -12.23 26.19
N VAL A 419 -15.14 -11.59 25.81
CA VAL A 419 -14.92 -10.15 25.97
C VAL A 419 -15.42 -9.34 24.77
N LEU A 420 -15.42 -9.96 23.60
CA LEU A 420 -15.86 -9.38 22.33
C LEU A 420 -17.08 -10.16 21.78
N PRO A 421 -18.21 -10.17 22.51
CA PRO A 421 -19.40 -10.89 22.06
C PRO A 421 -19.98 -10.22 20.81
N GLY A 422 -20.22 -11.01 19.76
CA GLY A 422 -20.78 -10.52 18.50
C GLY A 422 -19.74 -10.04 17.47
N SER A 423 -18.46 -9.92 17.83
CA SER A 423 -17.39 -9.63 16.86
C SER A 423 -17.17 -10.83 15.93
N ALA A 424 -17.37 -10.61 14.63
CA ALA A 424 -17.02 -11.58 13.60
C ALA A 424 -15.53 -11.43 13.25
N TRP A 425 -14.75 -12.49 13.43
CA TRP A 425 -13.38 -12.55 12.90
C TRP A 425 -13.39 -12.36 11.38
N LEU A 426 -12.31 -11.79 10.86
CA LEU A 426 -12.11 -11.74 9.41
C LEU A 426 -11.80 -13.15 8.88
N SER A 427 -11.94 -13.30 7.58
CA SER A 427 -11.62 -14.50 6.83
C SER A 427 -10.55 -14.20 5.80
N GLN A 428 -9.91 -15.25 5.26
CA GLN A 428 -8.98 -15.10 4.15
C GLN A 428 -9.58 -14.34 2.94
N ALA A 429 -10.89 -14.49 2.69
CA ALA A 429 -11.57 -13.86 1.56
C ALA A 429 -11.71 -12.33 1.70
N ASP A 430 -11.56 -11.78 2.92
CA ASP A 430 -11.55 -10.33 3.14
C ASP A 430 -10.24 -9.70 2.62
N TRP A 431 -9.18 -10.48 2.41
CA TRP A 431 -7.85 -9.99 2.04
C TRP A 431 -7.56 -10.14 0.55
N THR A 432 -6.89 -9.14 -0.02
CA THR A 432 -6.34 -9.21 -1.38
C THR A 432 -4.87 -9.60 -1.34
N PHE A 433 -4.52 -10.74 -1.97
CA PHE A 433 -3.14 -11.24 -2.05
C PHE A 433 -2.49 -11.07 -3.43
N ALA A 434 -3.29 -10.86 -4.48
CA ALA A 434 -2.81 -10.76 -5.85
C ALA A 434 -1.93 -9.51 -6.04
N ARG A 435 -0.82 -9.66 -6.78
CA ARG A 435 0.10 -8.55 -7.13
C ARG A 435 0.68 -7.81 -5.90
N LEU A 436 0.74 -8.46 -4.74
CA LEU A 436 1.45 -7.95 -3.56
C LEU A 436 2.95 -8.28 -3.66
N ARG A 437 3.80 -7.32 -3.30
CA ARG A 437 5.21 -7.62 -3.03
C ARG A 437 5.30 -8.42 -1.72
N PRO A 438 6.18 -9.43 -1.62
CA PRO A 438 6.29 -10.27 -0.42
C PRO A 438 6.39 -9.49 0.91
N PRO A 439 7.17 -8.39 1.03
CA PRO A 439 7.21 -7.61 2.28
C PRO A 439 5.90 -6.92 2.68
N ASN A 440 4.95 -6.79 1.74
CA ASN A 440 3.65 -6.17 1.96
C ASN A 440 2.55 -7.18 2.31
N HIS A 441 2.89 -8.45 2.47
CA HIS A 441 1.93 -9.49 2.82
C HIS A 441 1.24 -9.18 4.17
N PRO A 442 -0.11 -9.28 4.29
CA PRO A 442 -0.82 -8.92 5.51
C PRO A 442 -0.31 -9.63 6.77
N ALA A 443 -0.06 -10.94 6.70
CA ALA A 443 0.44 -11.72 7.83
C ALA A 443 1.79 -11.18 8.36
N ARG A 444 2.70 -10.82 7.45
CA ARG A 444 4.00 -10.20 7.79
C ARG A 444 3.81 -8.85 8.48
N ARG A 445 2.88 -8.02 8.02
CA ARG A 445 2.60 -6.71 8.63
C ARG A 445 1.99 -6.84 10.03
N LEU A 446 1.13 -7.84 10.25
CA LEU A 446 0.58 -8.15 11.57
C LEU A 446 1.65 -8.64 12.54
N ALA A 447 2.62 -9.43 12.09
CA ALA A 447 3.78 -9.79 12.89
C ALA A 447 4.64 -8.58 13.29
N GLY A 448 4.79 -7.61 12.38
CA GLY A 448 5.43 -6.32 12.67
C GLY A 448 4.67 -5.52 13.72
N LEU A 449 3.34 -5.44 13.59
CA LEU A 449 2.46 -4.76 14.54
C LEU A 449 2.51 -5.36 15.95
N ALA A 450 2.59 -6.69 16.07
CA ALA A 450 2.75 -7.37 17.35
C ALA A 450 4.04 -6.92 18.07
N ARG A 451 5.14 -6.76 17.32
CA ARG A 451 6.42 -6.28 17.87
C ARG A 451 6.36 -4.82 18.31
N LEU A 452 5.65 -3.98 17.56
CA LEU A 452 5.41 -2.60 17.96
C LEU A 452 4.65 -2.55 19.29
N LEU A 453 3.58 -3.34 19.44
CA LEU A 453 2.81 -3.43 20.70
C LEU A 453 3.68 -3.85 21.89
N VAL A 454 4.47 -4.92 21.75
CA VAL A 454 5.40 -5.37 22.80
C VAL A 454 6.44 -4.29 23.13
N GLY A 455 6.96 -3.61 22.11
CA GLY A 455 7.97 -2.55 22.26
C GLY A 455 7.42 -1.30 22.92
N TRP A 456 6.15 -0.96 22.68
CA TRP A 456 5.50 0.20 23.29
C TRP A 456 5.26 0.01 24.78
N GLN A 457 4.95 -1.21 25.26
CA GLN A 457 4.69 -1.48 26.68
C GLN A 457 3.61 -0.55 27.27
N LEU A 458 2.47 -0.46 26.59
CA LEU A 458 1.34 0.38 26.98
C LEU A 458 0.65 -0.18 28.23
N ASN A 459 0.32 0.65 29.22
CA ASN A 459 -0.50 0.23 30.36
C ASN A 459 -1.98 0.54 30.12
N GLU A 460 -2.26 1.61 29.40
CA GLU A 460 -3.60 2.03 28.99
C GLU A 460 -3.62 2.40 27.51
N ALA A 461 -4.80 2.42 26.87
CA ALA A 461 -4.91 2.75 25.45
C ALA A 461 -4.37 4.16 25.15
N VAL A 462 -4.66 5.13 26.01
CA VAL A 462 -4.20 6.53 25.92
C VAL A 462 -2.68 6.68 25.90
N ASP A 463 -1.93 5.72 26.47
CA ASP A 463 -0.46 5.75 26.43
C ASP A 463 0.09 5.78 25.00
N LEU A 464 -0.66 5.26 24.01
CA LEU A 464 -0.28 5.30 22.61
C LEU A 464 -0.24 6.75 22.11
N VAL A 465 -1.29 7.53 22.40
CA VAL A 465 -1.39 8.94 22.05
C VAL A 465 -0.24 9.72 22.69
N GLU A 466 -0.01 9.50 23.99
CA GLU A 466 1.05 10.19 24.73
C GLU A 466 2.46 9.88 24.22
N LYS A 467 2.72 8.66 23.75
CA LYS A 467 4.02 8.31 23.13
C LYS A 467 4.29 9.13 21.87
N PHE A 468 3.33 9.19 20.95
CA PHE A 468 3.49 9.97 19.71
C PHE A 468 3.50 11.47 19.99
N ARG A 469 2.68 11.95 20.92
CA ARG A 469 2.69 13.34 21.38
C ARG A 469 4.06 13.74 21.92
N LYS A 470 4.67 12.93 22.78
CA LYS A 470 6.02 13.18 23.31
C LYS A 470 7.09 13.17 22.20
N ALA A 471 6.97 12.27 21.23
CA ALA A 471 7.94 12.12 20.15
C ALA A 471 7.96 13.29 19.16
N VAL A 472 6.83 13.98 18.92
CA VAL A 472 6.82 15.15 18.02
C VAL A 472 7.49 16.38 18.65
N PHE A 473 7.48 16.51 19.98
CA PHE A 473 8.17 17.59 20.68
C PHE A 473 9.70 17.43 20.66
N GLY A 474 10.42 18.57 20.68
CA GLY A 474 11.88 18.66 20.55
C GLY A 474 12.29 19.41 19.27
N PRO A 475 13.57 19.30 18.83
CA PRO A 475 14.01 19.86 17.56
C PRO A 475 13.18 19.32 16.39
N ILE A 476 12.72 20.22 15.52
CA ILE A 476 11.75 19.96 14.46
C ILE A 476 12.35 19.06 13.37
N GLU A 477 13.62 19.27 13.04
CA GLU A 477 14.39 18.48 12.07
C GLU A 477 14.53 17.02 12.48
N GLY A 478 14.46 16.73 13.79
CA GLY A 478 14.53 15.36 14.33
C GLY A 478 13.16 14.71 14.55
N ALA A 479 12.05 15.43 14.38
CA ALA A 479 10.71 14.93 14.72
C ALA A 479 10.34 13.69 13.89
N ALA A 480 10.57 13.73 12.58
CA ALA A 480 10.31 12.59 11.69
C ALA A 480 11.08 11.33 12.12
N GLY A 481 12.37 11.46 12.46
CA GLY A 481 13.19 10.34 12.93
C GLY A 481 12.68 9.74 14.25
N ARG A 482 12.29 10.57 15.22
CA ARG A 482 11.73 10.12 16.50
C ARG A 482 10.40 9.39 16.31
N LEU A 483 9.52 9.90 15.44
CA LEU A 483 8.23 9.28 15.14
C LEU A 483 8.40 7.97 14.35
N ASN A 484 9.30 7.94 13.37
CA ASN A 484 9.62 6.73 12.60
C ASN A 484 10.15 5.61 13.50
N ALA A 485 11.00 5.94 14.48
CA ALA A 485 11.53 4.97 15.43
C ALA A 485 10.45 4.27 16.26
N LEU A 486 9.29 4.92 16.50
CA LEU A 486 8.15 4.28 17.19
C LEU A 486 7.38 3.29 16.30
N LEU A 487 7.62 3.31 14.99
CA LEU A 487 6.88 2.52 14.00
C LEU A 487 7.75 1.54 13.22
N ARG A 488 9.04 1.45 13.53
CA ARG A 488 9.95 0.46 12.93
C ARG A 488 9.89 -0.85 13.69
N ALA A 489 9.81 -1.95 12.95
CA ALA A 489 9.80 -3.30 13.50
C ALA A 489 10.73 -4.20 12.71
N GLU A 490 11.73 -4.76 13.38
CA GLU A 490 12.63 -5.77 12.86
C GLU A 490 12.05 -7.18 13.06
N PRO A 491 12.41 -8.19 12.25
CA PRO A 491 11.98 -9.57 12.46
C PRO A 491 12.31 -10.12 13.87
N GLY A 492 13.39 -9.66 14.50
CA GLY A 492 13.79 -10.11 15.83
C GLY A 492 15.19 -10.72 15.81
N ASP A 493 15.60 -11.33 16.93
CA ASP A 493 16.86 -12.06 17.01
C ASP A 493 16.80 -13.38 16.22
N GLN A 494 17.97 -13.90 15.84
CA GLN A 494 18.08 -15.20 15.18
C GLN A 494 17.98 -16.38 16.16
N GLU A 495 17.41 -16.15 17.35
CA GLU A 495 17.30 -17.13 18.43
C GLU A 495 15.84 -17.49 18.76
N SER A 496 14.88 -16.63 18.39
CA SER A 496 13.44 -16.91 18.54
C SER A 496 12.83 -17.52 17.28
N ASP A 497 11.83 -18.41 17.45
CA ASP A 497 11.16 -19.05 16.30
C ASP A 497 10.42 -18.04 15.44
N SER A 498 9.75 -17.06 16.07
CA SER A 498 9.08 -15.98 15.36
C SER A 498 10.10 -15.14 14.57
N GLY A 499 11.24 -14.81 15.18
CA GLY A 499 12.31 -14.06 14.51
C GLY A 499 12.88 -14.79 13.30
N LEU A 500 13.22 -16.06 13.47
CA LEU A 500 13.72 -16.92 12.40
C LEU A 500 12.67 -17.09 11.27
N PHE A 501 11.41 -17.36 11.62
CA PHE A 501 10.32 -17.52 10.66
C PHE A 501 10.14 -16.27 9.79
N TRP A 502 9.98 -15.10 10.41
CA TRP A 502 9.73 -13.86 9.67
C TRP A 502 10.98 -13.28 9.02
N THR A 503 12.17 -13.77 9.35
CA THR A 503 13.39 -13.42 8.60
C THR A 503 13.38 -14.07 7.22
N SER A 504 12.91 -15.32 7.10
CA SER A 504 12.97 -16.07 5.85
C SER A 504 11.62 -16.25 5.14
N ARG A 505 10.51 -15.85 5.76
CA ARG A 505 9.15 -16.03 5.21
C ARG A 505 8.29 -14.77 5.31
N TYR A 506 7.33 -14.64 4.40
CA TYR A 506 6.34 -13.57 4.38
C TYR A 506 4.90 -14.06 4.52
N ASP A 507 4.69 -15.37 4.38
CA ASP A 507 3.43 -16.06 4.65
C ASP A 507 3.69 -17.51 5.08
N PHE A 508 2.66 -18.17 5.61
CA PHE A 508 2.69 -19.57 6.01
C PHE A 508 2.62 -20.56 4.84
N GLY A 509 2.11 -20.14 3.67
CA GLY A 509 1.94 -21.00 2.49
C GLY A 509 3.13 -21.06 1.54
N ASP A 510 4.11 -20.17 1.69
CA ASP A 510 5.20 -19.98 0.72
C ASP A 510 6.48 -20.73 1.08
N ARG A 511 7.20 -21.19 0.04
CA ARG A 511 8.62 -21.59 0.16
C ARG A 511 9.44 -20.35 0.51
N ALA A 512 10.51 -20.57 1.28
CA ALA A 512 11.46 -19.56 1.75
C ALA A 512 11.69 -18.43 0.73
N LEU A 513 11.88 -17.20 1.22
CA LEU A 513 12.28 -16.03 0.44
C LEU A 513 13.42 -16.40 -0.52
N MET A 514 13.09 -16.75 -1.77
CA MET A 514 14.05 -16.91 -2.87
C MET A 514 14.49 -15.52 -3.29
N VAL A 515 15.28 -14.90 -2.44
CA VAL A 515 15.96 -13.64 -2.70
C VAL A 515 17.32 -14.02 -3.23
N GLY A 516 17.62 -13.62 -4.47
CA GLY A 516 18.91 -13.91 -5.10
C GLY A 516 20.06 -13.59 -4.15
N SER A 517 20.71 -14.64 -3.66
CA SER A 517 22.00 -14.75 -2.94
C SER A 517 22.50 -13.64 -1.99
N ASN A 518 21.75 -12.58 -1.62
CA ASN A 518 22.32 -11.49 -0.82
C ASN A 518 21.36 -10.59 -0.01
N GLN A 519 20.03 -10.84 0.06
CA GLN A 519 19.12 -9.86 0.70
C GLN A 519 17.96 -10.40 1.56
N ALA A 520 17.84 -11.72 1.80
CA ALA A 520 16.77 -12.23 2.69
C ALA A 520 17.03 -11.96 4.19
N ALA A 521 18.29 -11.90 4.61
CA ALA A 521 18.63 -11.53 5.98
C ALA A 521 18.50 -10.01 6.16
N GLY A 522 17.47 -9.55 6.88
CA GLY A 522 17.36 -8.16 7.34
C GLY A 522 16.29 -7.28 6.68
N VAL A 523 15.27 -7.83 6.02
CA VAL A 523 14.12 -7.02 5.60
C VAL A 523 13.20 -6.76 6.80
N GLU A 524 13.18 -5.52 7.28
CA GLU A 524 12.30 -5.05 8.35
C GLU A 524 10.84 -5.47 8.12
N LEU A 525 10.16 -5.90 9.18
CA LEU A 525 8.71 -6.18 9.15
C LEU A 525 7.90 -4.91 8.91
N ILE A 526 8.35 -3.80 9.49
CA ILE A 526 7.91 -2.44 9.17
C ILE A 526 9.17 -1.58 9.08
N GLY A 527 9.60 -1.29 7.86
CA GLY A 527 10.83 -0.54 7.63
C GLY A 527 10.66 0.96 7.53
N GLU A 528 11.79 1.67 7.39
CA GLU A 528 11.85 3.13 7.39
C GLU A 528 10.85 3.81 6.43
N SER A 529 10.78 3.35 5.17
CA SER A 529 9.86 3.89 4.17
C SER A 529 8.39 3.76 4.61
N ARG A 530 8.01 2.61 5.17
CA ARG A 530 6.63 2.36 5.62
C ARG A 530 6.31 3.16 6.87
N ALA A 531 7.25 3.24 7.81
CA ALA A 531 7.12 4.08 9.01
C ALA A 531 6.93 5.55 8.63
N ALA A 532 7.74 6.09 7.71
CA ALA A 532 7.62 7.47 7.23
C ALA A 532 6.25 7.74 6.58
N ASP A 533 5.73 6.83 5.76
CA ASP A 533 4.40 6.97 5.16
C ASP A 533 3.28 6.96 6.23
N MET A 534 3.41 6.12 7.28
CA MET A 534 2.48 6.09 8.41
C MET A 534 2.56 7.39 9.24
N VAL A 535 3.77 7.91 9.49
CA VAL A 535 3.96 9.18 10.21
C VAL A 535 3.28 10.32 9.46
N LEU A 536 3.55 10.43 8.15
CA LEU A 536 3.03 11.53 7.34
C LEU A 536 1.52 11.47 7.14
N ASN A 537 0.96 10.27 6.90
CA ASN A 537 -0.44 10.11 6.52
C ASN A 537 -1.39 9.87 7.69
N ILE A 538 -0.90 9.37 8.82
CA ILE A 538 -1.71 9.02 10.00
C ILE A 538 -1.29 9.83 11.21
N VAL A 539 -0.03 9.69 11.67
CA VAL A 539 0.38 10.20 12.98
C VAL A 539 0.35 11.72 13.06
N LEU A 540 0.96 12.42 12.09
CA LEU A 540 0.98 13.88 12.12
C LEU A 540 -0.44 14.47 11.94
N PRO A 541 -1.27 14.03 10.98
CA PRO A 541 -2.66 14.50 10.92
C PRO A 541 -3.46 14.20 12.19
N PHE A 542 -3.27 13.01 12.78
CA PHE A 542 -3.91 12.65 14.05
C PHE A 542 -3.50 13.61 15.17
N LEU A 543 -2.20 13.86 15.38
CA LEU A 543 -1.71 14.75 16.44
C LEU A 543 -2.21 16.19 16.26
N ALA A 544 -2.35 16.66 15.01
CA ALA A 544 -2.93 17.97 14.73
C ALA A 544 -4.43 18.01 15.09
N GLY A 545 -5.21 17.01 14.67
CA GLY A 545 -6.63 16.91 15.00
C GLY A 545 -6.88 16.76 16.50
N TYR A 546 -6.12 15.88 17.16
CA TYR A 546 -6.14 15.70 18.62
C TYR A 546 -5.76 16.99 19.37
N GLY A 547 -4.72 17.70 18.91
CA GLY A 547 -4.33 18.98 19.48
C GLY A 547 -5.42 20.06 19.35
N ARG A 548 -6.25 20.04 18.31
CA ARG A 548 -7.39 20.96 18.15
C ARG A 548 -8.51 20.64 19.11
N ASP A 549 -8.90 19.37 19.19
CA ASP A 549 -9.88 18.88 20.15
C ASP A 549 -9.50 19.29 21.58
N LYS A 550 -8.23 19.07 21.96
CA LYS A 550 -7.71 19.45 23.29
C LYS A 550 -7.35 20.91 23.46
N ARG A 551 -7.50 21.73 22.42
CA ARG A 551 -7.08 23.15 22.39
C ARG A 551 -5.60 23.35 22.74
N ASP A 552 -4.75 22.37 22.43
CA ASP A 552 -3.30 22.42 22.58
C ASP A 552 -2.65 23.06 21.33
N ALA A 553 -2.63 24.39 21.30
CA ALA A 553 -2.02 25.15 20.20
C ALA A 553 -0.52 24.84 20.02
N LYS A 554 0.17 24.40 21.09
CA LYS A 554 1.59 24.04 21.02
C LYS A 554 1.77 22.72 20.28
N LEU A 555 0.91 21.74 20.52
CA LEU A 555 0.91 20.47 19.78
C LEU A 555 0.57 20.69 18.30
N VAL A 556 -0.43 21.51 17.99
CA VAL A 556 -0.79 21.82 16.60
C VAL A 556 0.36 22.48 15.85
N SER A 557 0.96 23.52 16.44
CA SER A 557 2.09 24.24 15.81
C SER A 557 3.34 23.36 15.64
N GLN A 558 3.70 22.57 16.65
CA GLN A 558 4.81 21.63 16.58
C GLN A 558 4.59 20.56 15.49
N THR A 559 3.37 20.03 15.39
CA THR A 559 3.01 19.00 14.41
C THR A 559 3.04 19.54 12.98
N LEU A 560 2.49 20.74 12.75
CA LEU A 560 2.52 21.37 11.43
C LEU A 560 3.95 21.73 11.00
N ALA A 561 4.77 22.22 11.92
CA ALA A 561 6.19 22.47 11.66
C ALA A 561 6.93 21.17 11.30
N ALA A 562 6.69 20.08 12.03
CA ALA A 562 7.24 18.76 11.72
C ALA A 562 6.80 18.24 10.34
N TYR A 563 5.54 18.47 9.95
CA TYR A 563 5.03 18.13 8.62
C TYR A 563 5.72 18.91 7.50
N ARG A 564 5.88 20.22 7.66
CA ARG A 564 6.52 21.11 6.67
C ARG A 564 7.96 20.70 6.35
N VAL A 565 8.74 20.35 7.38
CA VAL A 565 10.15 19.94 7.21
C VAL A 565 10.34 18.45 6.98
N HIS A 566 9.26 17.65 6.99
CA HIS A 566 9.38 16.20 6.91
C HIS A 566 10.11 15.81 5.62
N PRO A 567 11.13 14.91 5.70
CA PRO A 567 11.84 14.45 4.52
C PRO A 567 10.90 13.87 3.46
N PRO A 568 11.24 13.96 2.17
CA PRO A 568 10.39 13.41 1.13
C PRO A 568 10.26 11.90 1.32
N LEU A 569 9.07 11.37 1.06
CA LEU A 569 8.83 9.94 1.01
C LEU A 569 9.53 9.32 -0.21
N SER A 570 9.49 7.99 -0.26
CA SER A 570 9.94 7.17 -1.39
C SER A 570 9.44 7.73 -2.72
N ARG A 571 10.20 7.43 -3.79
CA ARG A 571 9.91 7.93 -5.13
C ARG A 571 8.45 7.66 -5.49
N ASN A 572 7.81 8.55 -6.23
CA ASN A 572 6.44 8.36 -6.65
C ASN A 572 6.28 8.86 -8.08
N GLU A 573 5.85 7.98 -8.98
CA GLU A 573 5.72 8.30 -10.40
C GLU A 573 4.69 9.41 -10.66
N LEU A 574 3.62 9.46 -9.86
CA LEU A 574 2.66 10.55 -9.95
C LEU A 574 3.33 11.90 -9.65
N ILE A 575 4.14 11.96 -8.59
CA ILE A 575 4.87 13.18 -8.22
C ILE A 575 5.86 13.57 -9.31
N GLU A 576 6.54 12.60 -9.92
CA GLU A 576 7.45 12.83 -11.05
C GLU A 576 6.69 13.38 -12.27
N ASN A 577 5.54 12.79 -12.60
CA ASN A 577 4.74 13.18 -13.76
C ASN A 577 4.08 14.55 -13.60
N VAL A 578 3.49 14.82 -12.43
CA VAL A 578 2.88 16.12 -12.11
C VAL A 578 3.97 17.17 -11.95
N GLY A 579 5.07 16.85 -11.28
CA GLY A 579 6.22 17.74 -11.13
C GLY A 579 6.81 18.15 -12.48
N ARG A 580 6.91 17.23 -13.45
CA ARG A 580 7.38 17.56 -14.81
C ARG A 580 6.45 18.52 -15.55
N GLN A 581 5.15 18.49 -15.27
CA GLN A 581 4.19 19.43 -15.85
C GLN A 581 4.30 20.79 -15.16
N VAL A 582 4.27 20.81 -13.83
CA VAL A 582 4.28 22.04 -13.03
C VAL A 582 5.61 22.80 -13.15
N PHE A 583 6.73 22.08 -13.23
CA PHE A 583 8.06 22.69 -13.22
C PHE A 583 8.79 22.65 -14.57
N ARG A 584 8.09 22.37 -15.68
CA ARG A 584 8.70 22.20 -17.00
C ARG A 584 9.62 23.37 -17.37
N TYR A 585 9.14 24.59 -17.23
CA TYR A 585 9.89 25.81 -17.55
C TYR A 585 11.25 25.85 -16.86
N TRP A 586 11.33 25.56 -15.56
CA TRP A 586 12.60 25.58 -14.80
C TRP A 586 13.47 24.34 -15.04
N LEU A 587 12.88 23.21 -15.45
CA LEU A 587 13.65 22.04 -15.88
C LEU A 587 14.37 22.33 -17.21
N ASP A 588 13.69 23.01 -18.13
CA ASP A 588 14.24 23.34 -19.44
C ASP A 588 15.14 24.59 -19.39
N ASN A 589 14.90 25.50 -18.43
CA ASN A 589 15.66 26.73 -18.22
C ASN A 589 16.27 26.76 -16.80
N PRO A 590 17.27 25.91 -16.48
CA PRO A 590 17.80 25.79 -15.12
C PRO A 590 18.47 27.05 -14.59
N GLY A 591 18.88 27.98 -15.46
CA GLY A 591 19.42 29.30 -15.07
C GLY A 591 18.37 30.23 -14.43
N GLU A 592 17.10 30.06 -14.78
CA GLU A 592 15.96 30.84 -14.25
C GLU A 592 15.43 30.26 -12.93
N ALA A 593 15.92 29.09 -12.51
CA ALA A 593 15.54 28.45 -11.26
C ALA A 593 16.29 29.09 -10.08
N VAL A 594 15.80 30.24 -9.63
CA VAL A 594 16.39 30.99 -8.49
C VAL A 594 15.52 30.81 -7.24
N LEU A 595 16.13 30.37 -6.14
CA LEU A 595 15.53 30.36 -4.80
C LEU A 595 16.39 31.19 -3.86
N GLU A 596 15.76 32.05 -3.07
CA GLU A 596 16.45 32.91 -2.09
C GLU A 596 17.63 33.71 -2.70
N GLY A 597 17.45 34.17 -3.94
CA GLY A 597 18.47 34.92 -4.68
C GLY A 597 19.66 34.10 -5.19
N LYS A 598 19.61 32.76 -5.11
CA LYS A 598 20.67 31.86 -5.60
C LYS A 598 20.15 30.90 -6.67
N PRO A 599 20.89 30.70 -7.77
CA PRO A 599 20.58 29.66 -8.74
C PRO A 599 20.62 28.27 -8.11
N LEU A 600 19.67 27.41 -8.45
CA LEU A 600 19.56 26.05 -7.89
C LEU A 600 20.66 25.10 -8.39
N GLY A 601 21.36 25.46 -9.47
CA GLY A 601 22.29 24.58 -10.18
C GLY A 601 21.53 23.50 -10.94
N LYS A 602 21.76 22.22 -10.65
CA LYS A 602 21.01 21.11 -11.26
C LYS A 602 19.56 21.11 -10.76
N VAL A 603 18.62 21.37 -11.66
CA VAL A 603 17.18 21.34 -11.40
C VAL A 603 16.62 19.95 -11.67
N THR A 604 15.98 19.35 -10.67
CA THR A 604 15.30 18.05 -10.79
C THR A 604 14.02 18.07 -9.96
N ILE A 605 13.05 17.20 -10.28
CA ILE A 605 11.83 17.08 -9.48
C ILE A 605 12.14 16.73 -8.03
N ALA A 606 13.10 15.83 -7.78
CA ALA A 606 13.50 15.48 -6.42
C ALA A 606 14.05 16.68 -5.62
N ARG A 607 14.70 17.64 -6.29
CA ARG A 607 15.21 18.86 -5.64
C ARG A 607 14.12 19.91 -5.42
N LEU A 608 13.13 19.97 -6.32
CA LEU A 608 11.99 20.89 -6.21
C LEU A 608 10.98 20.38 -5.16
N ALA A 609 10.61 19.10 -5.23
CA ALA A 609 9.74 18.39 -4.27
C ALA A 609 10.57 17.70 -3.16
N ASN A 610 11.46 18.46 -2.53
CA ASN A 610 12.43 17.96 -1.54
C ASN A 610 11.87 17.84 -0.11
N THR A 611 10.58 18.07 0.10
CA THR A 611 9.89 17.83 1.37
C THR A 611 8.62 17.03 1.11
N ALA A 612 8.16 16.29 2.12
CA ALA A 612 6.90 15.58 2.03
C ALA A 612 5.71 16.53 1.82
N CYS A 613 5.75 17.75 2.38
CA CYS A 613 4.73 18.77 2.15
C CYS A 613 4.58 19.10 0.66
N ARG A 614 5.70 19.35 -0.05
CA ARG A 614 5.67 19.62 -1.50
C ARG A 614 5.19 18.41 -2.31
N GLN A 615 5.63 17.22 -1.92
CA GLN A 615 5.16 15.97 -2.52
C GLN A 615 3.63 15.81 -2.38
N GLN A 616 3.09 16.02 -1.18
CA GLN A 616 1.65 15.99 -0.92
C GLN A 616 0.91 17.11 -1.69
N GLY A 617 1.54 18.27 -1.88
CA GLY A 617 1.01 19.35 -2.69
C GLY A 617 0.82 18.99 -4.16
N LEU A 618 1.83 18.35 -4.78
CA LEU A 618 1.72 17.84 -6.15
C LEU A 618 0.65 16.74 -6.27
N ILE A 619 0.53 15.89 -5.26
CA ILE A 619 -0.54 14.87 -5.19
C ILE A 619 -1.92 15.54 -5.10
N HIS A 620 -2.08 16.53 -4.22
CA HIS A 620 -3.33 17.28 -4.07
C HIS A 620 -3.71 18.00 -5.38
N LEU A 621 -2.73 18.64 -6.02
CA LEU A 621 -2.91 19.25 -7.33
C LEU A 621 -3.45 18.25 -8.37
N HIS A 622 -2.88 17.03 -8.37
CA HIS A 622 -3.34 15.99 -9.27
C HIS A 622 -4.80 15.61 -9.02
N HIS A 623 -5.15 15.29 -7.78
CA HIS A 623 -6.48 14.75 -7.48
C HIS A 623 -7.61 15.76 -7.68
N HIS A 624 -7.39 17.02 -7.33
CA HIS A 624 -8.46 18.03 -7.35
C HIS A 624 -8.52 18.84 -8.64
N PHE A 625 -7.45 18.88 -9.43
CA PHE A 625 -7.39 19.75 -10.61
C PHE A 625 -6.99 18.98 -11.86
N CYS A 626 -5.85 18.28 -11.81
CA CYS A 626 -5.39 17.59 -13.01
C CYS A 626 -6.36 16.48 -13.40
N ALA A 627 -6.64 15.52 -12.51
CA ALA A 627 -7.46 14.33 -12.76
C ALA A 627 -8.87 14.69 -13.23
N GLU A 628 -9.48 15.70 -12.61
CA GLU A 628 -10.83 16.17 -12.92
C GLU A 628 -10.91 17.10 -14.14
N GLN A 629 -9.76 17.45 -14.76
CA GLN A 629 -9.66 18.43 -15.85
C GLN A 629 -10.17 19.83 -15.46
N ALA A 630 -10.17 20.15 -14.16
CA ALA A 630 -10.61 21.43 -13.62
C ALA A 630 -9.50 22.51 -13.73
N TYR A 631 -8.86 22.61 -14.90
CA TYR A 631 -7.68 23.46 -15.12
C TYR A 631 -7.97 24.94 -14.90
N SER A 632 -9.15 25.44 -15.26
CA SER A 632 -9.54 26.85 -15.06
C SER A 632 -9.70 27.26 -13.59
N ALA A 633 -9.85 26.29 -12.69
CA ALA A 633 -9.91 26.50 -11.25
C ALA A 633 -8.56 26.18 -10.57
N CYS A 634 -7.53 25.82 -11.35
CA CYS A 634 -6.24 25.44 -10.83
C CYS A 634 -5.61 26.62 -10.07
N PRO A 635 -5.13 26.42 -8.84
CA PRO A 635 -4.49 27.49 -8.09
C PRO A 635 -3.17 27.95 -8.72
N LEU A 636 -2.61 27.20 -9.68
CA LEU A 636 -1.38 27.55 -10.39
C LEU A 636 -1.60 28.30 -11.71
N GLY A 637 -2.86 28.60 -12.08
CA GLY A 637 -3.19 29.29 -13.34
C GLY A 637 -3.67 28.34 -14.43
#